data_AF-O59245-F1
#
_entry.id   AF-O59245-F1
#
_cell.length_a   1.000
_cell.length_b   1.000
_cell.length_c   1.000
_cell.angle_alpha   90.00
_cell.angle_beta   90.00
_cell.angle_gamma   90.00
#
_symmetry.space_group_name_H-M   'P 1'
#
loop_
_entity.id
_entity.type
_entity.pdbx_description
1 polymer ?
#
loop_
_entity_poly.entity_id
_entity_poly.type
_entity_poly.pdbx_seq_one_letter_code
_entity_poly.pdbx_strand_id
1 'polypeptide(L)'
;MVVPLKRIDKIRWEIPKFDKRMRVPGRVYADEVLLEKMKNDRTLEQATNVAMLPGIYKYSIVMPDGHQGYGFPIGGVAAFDVKEGVISPGGIGYDINCLAPGTRVLTEHGYWLKIEEMPEKFKLQRLRVYNIEEGHNDFSKVVFVAEREVGSEEKAIRIVTESGKVIEGSEDHPVLTPEGYVYLRNVKEGDYILVYPFEGVPYEEKKGVILDESAFEGEDPQVVKFLRERNLIPLQWKDPKVGILARILGFALANGYISENDNLTFHGKEEVLREVRKDLEELGIEAIVAEEDKLKVTSREFAFLLEKLGMAHDSIPEWIIEGPLWIKRNFLAGLFGANGSIVEFKGDVPLPITLTHSRELLNDVSRILEGFKVRAKIKMGKNGSYQLVIEDEDSIRNFLGRINYEYDPEKKARGLIAYAYLKFKELMKGNLMTFEEFARDRGYEGGFVAEKVIEVKSVKPEYDKFYDIGVYHSAHNFIANGIVVHNCGVRLIRTNLTEKEVRPRIKQLVDTLFKNVPSGVGSQGRIKLHWTQIDDVLVDGAKWAVDNGYGWERDLERLEEGGRMEGADPEAVSQRAKQRGAPQLGSLGSGNHFLEVQVVDKIFDPEVAKAYGLFEGQVVVMVHTGSRGLGHQVASDYLRIMERAIRKYRIPWPDRELVSVPFQSEEGQRYFSAMKAAANFAWANRQMITHWVRESFQEVFKQDPEGDLGMDIVYDVAHNIGKVEEHEVDGKRVKVIVHRKGATRAFPPGHEAVPRLYRDVGQPVLIPGSMGTASYILAGTEGAMKETFGSTCHGAGRVLSRKAATRQYRGDRIRQELLNRGIYVRAASMRVVAEEAPGAYKNVDNVVKVVSEAGIAKLVARMRPIGVAKG
;
A
#
# COMPACT_ATOMS: atom_id res chain seq x y z
N MET A 1 -2.22 -11.68 -22.01
CA MET A 1 -2.23 -12.96 -22.78
C MET A 1 -3.65 -13.24 -23.24
N VAL A 2 -3.89 -13.83 -24.43
CA VAL A 2 -5.25 -14.26 -24.81
C VAL A 2 -5.56 -15.56 -24.07
N VAL A 3 -6.41 -15.49 -23.05
CA VAL A 3 -6.81 -16.65 -22.24
C VAL A 3 -7.99 -17.36 -22.92
N PRO A 4 -7.86 -18.64 -23.31
CA PRO A 4 -8.96 -19.40 -23.89
C PRO A 4 -10.07 -19.65 -22.86
N LEU A 5 -11.32 -19.59 -23.30
CA LEU A 5 -12.50 -19.85 -22.47
C LEU A 5 -13.42 -20.86 -23.14
N LYS A 6 -13.82 -21.87 -22.37
CA LYS A 6 -14.82 -22.86 -22.74
C LYS A 6 -16.09 -22.61 -21.92
N ARG A 7 -17.23 -22.37 -22.57
CA ARG A 7 -18.52 -22.30 -21.88
C ARG A 7 -18.91 -23.70 -21.39
N ILE A 8 -19.43 -23.80 -20.17
CA ILE A 8 -19.99 -25.03 -19.60
C ILE A 8 -21.52 -24.95 -19.56
N ASP A 9 -22.07 -23.85 -19.04
CA ASP A 9 -23.51 -23.58 -19.03
C ASP A 9 -23.78 -22.07 -19.25
N LYS A 10 -24.93 -21.54 -18.82
CA LYS A 10 -25.27 -20.12 -18.97
C LYS A 10 -24.35 -19.18 -18.18
N ILE A 11 -23.79 -19.65 -17.06
CA ILE A 11 -23.05 -18.85 -16.10
C ILE A 11 -21.69 -19.44 -15.68
N ARG A 12 -21.43 -20.73 -15.95
CA ARG A 12 -20.12 -21.38 -15.71
C ARG A 12 -19.26 -21.38 -16.97
N TRP A 13 -18.02 -20.95 -16.81
CA TRP A 13 -16.98 -20.96 -17.83
C TRP A 13 -15.68 -21.58 -17.29
N GLU A 14 -14.89 -22.16 -18.17
CA GLU A 14 -13.65 -22.86 -17.83
C GLU A 14 -12.49 -22.31 -18.65
N ILE A 15 -11.40 -21.98 -17.96
CA ILE A 15 -10.09 -21.77 -18.57
C ILE A 15 -9.44 -23.16 -18.64
N PRO A 16 -9.35 -23.81 -19.81
CA PRO A 16 -8.76 -25.14 -19.92
C PRO A 16 -7.27 -25.09 -19.57
N LYS A 17 -6.65 -26.25 -19.28
CA LYS A 17 -5.20 -26.35 -19.04
C LYS A 17 -4.39 -26.17 -20.33
N PHE A 18 -4.33 -24.94 -20.83
CA PHE A 18 -3.65 -24.61 -22.10
C PHE A 18 -2.14 -24.39 -21.93
N ASP A 19 -1.69 -23.94 -20.77
CA ASP A 19 -0.26 -23.87 -20.41
C ASP A 19 0.14 -25.10 -19.58
N LYS A 20 1.25 -25.75 -19.95
CA LYS A 20 1.81 -26.92 -19.26
C LYS A 20 2.17 -26.68 -17.78
N ARG A 21 2.28 -25.42 -17.36
CA ARG A 21 2.50 -25.00 -15.96
C ARG A 21 1.23 -25.07 -15.11
N MET A 22 0.05 -25.02 -15.72
CA MET A 22 -1.22 -25.14 -15.01
C MET A 22 -1.37 -26.54 -14.42
N ARG A 23 -1.69 -26.61 -13.13
CA ARG A 23 -1.94 -27.87 -12.40
C ARG A 23 -3.42 -28.24 -12.48
N VAL A 24 -4.28 -27.23 -12.34
CA VAL A 24 -5.75 -27.31 -12.47
C VAL A 24 -6.24 -26.40 -13.61
N PRO A 25 -7.45 -26.59 -14.15
CA PRO A 25 -8.10 -25.56 -14.97
C PRO A 25 -8.59 -24.39 -14.11
N GLY A 26 -8.91 -23.26 -14.74
CA GLY A 26 -9.61 -22.14 -14.10
C GLY A 26 -11.13 -22.30 -14.23
N ARG A 27 -11.90 -21.80 -13.26
CA ARG A 27 -13.38 -21.83 -13.24
C ARG A 27 -13.91 -20.43 -12.95
N VAL A 28 -14.69 -19.88 -13.88
CA VAL A 28 -15.23 -18.51 -13.81
C VAL A 28 -16.75 -18.59 -13.75
N TYR A 29 -17.34 -17.93 -12.75
CA TYR A 29 -18.79 -17.75 -12.62
C TYR A 29 -19.16 -16.35 -13.09
N ALA A 30 -19.82 -16.24 -14.25
CA ALA A 30 -20.18 -14.97 -14.85
C ALA A 30 -21.31 -15.13 -15.89
N ASP A 31 -22.28 -14.21 -15.89
CA ASP A 31 -23.11 -13.98 -17.08
C ASP A 31 -22.26 -13.31 -18.19
N GLU A 32 -22.80 -13.18 -19.39
CA GLU A 32 -22.05 -12.64 -20.54
C GLU A 32 -21.61 -11.17 -20.34
N VAL A 33 -22.39 -10.38 -19.58
CA VAL A 33 -22.11 -8.96 -19.28
C VAL A 33 -21.00 -8.82 -18.25
N LEU A 34 -20.90 -9.76 -17.31
CA LEU A 34 -19.83 -9.85 -16.32
C LEU A 34 -18.56 -10.43 -16.93
N LEU A 35 -18.66 -11.45 -17.79
CA LEU A 35 -17.52 -12.07 -18.46
C LEU A 35 -16.82 -11.08 -19.40
N GLU A 36 -17.56 -10.30 -20.18
CA GLU A 36 -16.95 -9.34 -21.13
C GLU A 36 -16.07 -8.31 -20.40
N LYS A 37 -16.42 -7.96 -19.15
CA LYS A 37 -15.63 -7.07 -18.31
C LYS A 37 -14.34 -7.75 -17.82
N MET A 38 -14.41 -9.03 -17.43
CA MET A 38 -13.23 -9.83 -17.04
C MET A 38 -12.25 -10.11 -18.19
N LYS A 39 -12.66 -9.94 -19.45
CA LYS A 39 -11.76 -10.02 -20.62
C LYS A 39 -10.96 -8.74 -20.85
N ASN A 40 -11.44 -7.60 -20.36
CA ASN A 40 -10.86 -6.28 -20.61
C ASN A 40 -9.82 -5.87 -19.56
N ASP A 41 -9.58 -6.72 -18.54
CA ASP A 41 -8.54 -6.53 -17.52
C ASP A 41 -7.73 -7.83 -17.31
N ARG A 42 -6.79 -7.85 -16.35
CA ARG A 42 -5.95 -9.03 -16.09
C ARG A 42 -6.63 -10.15 -15.29
N THR A 43 -7.95 -10.13 -15.02
CA THR A 43 -8.64 -11.13 -14.18
C THR A 43 -8.37 -12.57 -14.61
N LEU A 44 -8.57 -12.86 -15.90
CA LEU A 44 -8.41 -14.21 -16.44
C LEU A 44 -6.93 -14.66 -16.48
N GLU A 45 -6.00 -13.71 -16.62
CA GLU A 45 -4.56 -13.96 -16.58
C GLU A 45 -4.08 -14.26 -15.16
N GLN A 46 -4.56 -13.49 -14.16
CA GLN A 46 -4.28 -13.73 -12.75
C GLN A 46 -4.86 -15.10 -12.29
N ALA A 47 -6.07 -15.47 -12.71
CA ALA A 47 -6.62 -16.81 -12.46
C ALA A 47 -5.80 -17.93 -13.12
N THR A 48 -5.33 -17.71 -14.36
CA THR A 48 -4.43 -18.64 -15.07
C THR A 48 -3.11 -18.83 -14.32
N ASN A 49 -2.55 -17.76 -13.76
CA ASN A 49 -1.31 -17.79 -12.98
C ASN A 49 -1.48 -18.51 -11.62
N VAL A 50 -2.59 -18.24 -10.90
CA VAL A 50 -2.95 -18.95 -9.66
C VAL A 50 -3.09 -20.46 -9.90
N ALA A 51 -3.62 -20.88 -11.05
CA ALA A 51 -3.76 -22.29 -11.43
C ALA A 51 -2.42 -23.05 -11.60
N MET A 52 -1.26 -22.38 -11.55
CA MET A 52 0.08 -22.99 -11.64
C MET A 52 0.71 -23.32 -10.27
N LEU A 53 0.17 -22.79 -9.18
CA LEU A 53 0.77 -22.85 -7.84
C LEU A 53 0.73 -24.27 -7.22
N PRO A 54 1.77 -24.72 -6.49
CA PRO A 54 1.82 -26.05 -5.87
C PRO A 54 0.66 -26.35 -4.92
N GLY A 55 0.28 -27.62 -4.83
CA GLY A 55 -0.78 -28.13 -3.97
C GLY A 55 -2.20 -27.62 -4.27
N ILE A 56 -2.43 -26.85 -5.34
CA ILE A 56 -3.78 -26.37 -5.69
C ILE A 56 -4.72 -27.51 -6.06
N TYR A 57 -5.89 -27.55 -5.44
CA TYR A 57 -6.93 -28.53 -5.73
C TYR A 57 -8.01 -27.98 -6.67
N LYS A 58 -8.54 -28.88 -7.50
CA LYS A 58 -9.73 -28.74 -8.35
C LYS A 58 -9.73 -27.60 -9.39
N TYR A 59 -9.73 -26.34 -8.96
CA TYR A 59 -9.84 -25.15 -9.80
C TYR A 59 -9.10 -23.94 -9.18
N SER A 60 -8.60 -23.03 -10.02
CA SER A 60 -8.51 -21.61 -9.62
C SER A 60 -9.84 -20.93 -9.96
N ILE A 61 -10.48 -20.27 -8.99
CA ILE A 61 -11.88 -19.83 -9.12
C ILE A 61 -11.96 -18.30 -9.18
N VAL A 62 -12.85 -17.80 -10.05
CA VAL A 62 -13.25 -16.38 -10.13
C VAL A 62 -14.77 -16.27 -9.96
N MET A 63 -15.19 -15.49 -8.97
CA MET A 63 -16.59 -15.16 -8.66
C MET A 63 -17.12 -14.00 -9.54
N PRO A 64 -18.43 -13.74 -9.63
CA PRO A 64 -19.01 -12.84 -10.65
C PRO A 64 -18.72 -11.35 -10.42
N ASP A 65 -18.44 -10.98 -9.17
CA ASP A 65 -17.86 -9.70 -8.75
C ASP A 65 -16.40 -9.53 -9.19
N GLY A 66 -15.75 -10.59 -9.67
CA GLY A 66 -14.32 -10.62 -9.97
C GLY A 66 -13.81 -9.61 -11.00
N HIS A 67 -12.64 -9.05 -10.70
CA HIS A 67 -11.94 -8.01 -11.46
C HIS A 67 -10.45 -8.04 -11.10
N GLN A 68 -9.61 -7.37 -11.88
CA GLN A 68 -8.16 -7.36 -11.69
C GLN A 68 -7.78 -6.95 -10.26
N GLY A 69 -6.97 -7.79 -9.63
CA GLY A 69 -6.39 -7.56 -8.31
C GLY A 69 -4.88 -7.46 -8.39
N TYR A 70 -4.21 -8.18 -7.49
CA TYR A 70 -2.76 -8.20 -7.31
C TYR A 70 -2.31 -9.65 -7.10
N GLY A 71 -1.67 -10.26 -8.10
CA GLY A 71 -1.31 -11.68 -8.13
C GLY A 71 -2.53 -12.57 -8.33
N PHE A 72 -3.43 -12.59 -7.34
CA PHE A 72 -4.79 -13.09 -7.44
C PHE A 72 -5.75 -11.97 -7.85
N PRO A 73 -6.81 -12.27 -8.63
CA PRO A 73 -7.89 -11.33 -8.89
C PRO A 73 -8.70 -11.06 -7.62
N ILE A 74 -9.43 -9.94 -7.60
CA ILE A 74 -10.57 -9.78 -6.68
C ILE A 74 -11.68 -10.73 -7.14
N GLY A 75 -12.48 -11.27 -6.23
CA GLY A 75 -13.38 -12.39 -6.52
C GLY A 75 -12.63 -13.74 -6.63
N GLY A 76 -11.35 -13.78 -6.25
CA GLY A 76 -10.48 -14.95 -6.37
C GLY A 76 -10.63 -15.92 -5.20
N VAL A 77 -10.75 -17.22 -5.53
CA VAL A 77 -10.68 -18.32 -4.55
C VAL A 77 -9.74 -19.42 -5.05
N ALA A 78 -8.89 -19.94 -4.16
CA ALA A 78 -8.11 -21.15 -4.42
C ALA A 78 -7.85 -21.90 -3.11
N ALA A 79 -7.87 -23.23 -3.16
CA ALA A 79 -7.54 -24.09 -2.03
C ALA A 79 -6.24 -24.85 -2.31
N PHE A 80 -5.27 -24.73 -1.40
CA PHE A 80 -3.98 -25.43 -1.50
C PHE A 80 -3.83 -26.44 -0.37
N ASP A 81 -3.23 -27.60 -0.63
CA ASP A 81 -2.94 -28.63 0.36
C ASP A 81 -2.15 -28.09 1.57
N VAL A 82 -2.52 -28.46 2.81
CA VAL A 82 -1.79 -27.96 4.00
C VAL A 82 -0.38 -28.53 4.17
N LYS A 83 0.04 -29.55 3.42
CA LYS A 83 1.42 -30.08 3.45
C LYS A 83 2.21 -29.59 2.24
N GLU A 84 1.69 -29.86 1.04
CA GLU A 84 2.39 -29.66 -0.24
C GLU A 84 2.00 -28.35 -0.96
N GLY A 85 1.05 -27.60 -0.39
CA GLY A 85 0.53 -26.35 -0.95
C GLY A 85 1.22 -25.10 -0.41
N VAL A 86 0.77 -23.95 -0.92
CA VAL A 86 1.39 -22.65 -0.65
C VAL A 86 0.48 -21.68 0.09
N ILE A 87 1.09 -20.67 0.70
CA ILE A 87 0.40 -19.48 1.23
C ILE A 87 0.95 -18.20 0.60
N SER A 88 0.06 -17.24 0.31
CA SER A 88 0.37 -15.99 -0.41
C SER A 88 -0.41 -14.79 0.15
N PRO A 89 0.25 -13.71 0.59
CA PRO A 89 -0.40 -12.43 0.89
C PRO A 89 -1.13 -11.85 -0.33
N GLY A 90 -0.61 -12.09 -1.55
CA GLY A 90 -1.28 -11.70 -2.79
C GLY A 90 -2.65 -12.38 -2.98
N GLY A 91 -2.82 -13.58 -2.44
CA GLY A 91 -4.09 -14.33 -2.44
C GLY A 91 -5.05 -14.01 -1.30
N ILE A 92 -4.69 -13.09 -0.41
CA ILE A 92 -5.51 -12.67 0.73
C ILE A 92 -5.92 -11.20 0.56
N GLY A 93 -4.98 -10.31 0.20
CA GLY A 93 -5.34 -8.98 -0.28
C GLY A 93 -4.35 -7.87 0.03
N TYR A 94 -4.51 -6.79 -0.73
CA TYR A 94 -3.94 -5.46 -0.51
C TYR A 94 -5.04 -4.43 -0.70
N ASP A 95 -4.77 -3.24 -0.18
CA ASP A 95 -5.76 -2.19 0.06
C ASP A 95 -5.26 -0.86 -0.56
N ILE A 96 -5.83 -0.46 -1.72
CA ILE A 96 -5.16 0.28 -2.82
C ILE A 96 -5.97 1.56 -3.24
N ASN A 97 -5.31 2.71 -3.51
CA ASN A 97 -5.93 4.01 -3.93
C ASN A 97 -4.99 4.83 -4.85
N CYS A 98 -5.44 5.71 -5.79
CA CYS A 98 -4.57 6.05 -6.97
C CYS A 98 -4.29 7.55 -7.27
N LEU A 99 -3.20 7.82 -8.02
CA LEU A 99 -2.57 9.13 -8.30
C LEU A 99 -2.50 9.51 -9.80
N ALA A 100 -2.30 10.81 -10.09
CA ALA A 100 -2.18 11.38 -11.43
C ALA A 100 -0.92 10.94 -12.21
N PRO A 101 -0.99 10.67 -13.53
CA PRO A 101 0.18 10.71 -14.39
C PRO A 101 0.83 12.10 -14.35
N GLY A 102 2.12 12.15 -14.61
CA GLY A 102 2.98 13.30 -14.29
C GLY A 102 3.45 13.33 -12.83
N THR A 103 2.85 12.53 -11.93
CA THR A 103 3.35 12.39 -10.55
C THR A 103 4.71 11.75 -10.55
N ARG A 104 5.71 12.47 -10.04
CA ARG A 104 7.10 12.03 -9.91
C ARG A 104 7.22 11.12 -8.71
N VAL A 105 7.77 9.93 -8.93
CA VAL A 105 8.00 8.92 -7.92
C VAL A 105 9.51 8.83 -7.69
N LEU A 106 9.97 9.20 -6.50
CA LEU A 106 11.39 9.36 -6.20
C LEU A 106 12.06 8.02 -5.85
N THR A 107 13.23 7.77 -6.44
CA THR A 107 13.99 6.52 -6.30
C THR A 107 15.13 6.61 -5.29
N GLU A 108 15.73 5.47 -4.93
CA GLU A 108 16.84 5.41 -3.97
C GLU A 108 18.04 6.26 -4.39
N HIS A 109 18.37 6.25 -5.69
CA HIS A 109 19.47 7.00 -6.27
C HIS A 109 19.21 8.51 -6.40
N GLY A 110 18.02 9.00 -6.02
CA GLY A 110 17.69 10.43 -6.10
C GLY A 110 17.32 10.91 -7.51
N TYR A 111 16.88 10.01 -8.38
CA TYR A 111 16.15 10.37 -9.59
C TYR A 111 14.65 10.10 -9.42
N TRP A 112 13.83 10.60 -10.34
CA TRP A 112 12.41 10.26 -10.39
C TRP A 112 11.99 9.74 -11.76
N LEU A 113 11.00 8.86 -11.73
CA LEU A 113 10.20 8.46 -12.87
C LEU A 113 8.81 9.07 -12.71
N LYS A 114 8.10 9.32 -13.81
CA LYS A 114 6.66 9.61 -13.71
C LYS A 114 5.91 8.30 -13.46
N ILE A 115 4.82 8.36 -12.71
CA ILE A 115 4.10 7.17 -12.27
C ILE A 115 3.51 6.35 -13.44
N GLU A 116 3.23 6.96 -14.58
CA GLU A 116 2.82 6.30 -15.82
C GLU A 116 3.93 5.51 -16.53
N GLU A 117 5.21 5.79 -16.24
CA GLU A 117 6.35 5.00 -16.74
C GLU A 117 6.64 3.76 -15.88
N MET A 118 6.09 3.73 -14.66
CA MET A 118 6.37 2.69 -13.68
C MET A 118 5.88 1.29 -14.09
N PRO A 119 4.74 1.08 -14.78
CA PRO A 119 4.32 -0.27 -15.22
C PRO A 119 5.37 -1.00 -16.06
N GLU A 120 6.15 -0.26 -16.86
CA GLU A 120 7.26 -0.81 -17.65
C GLU A 120 8.56 -0.93 -16.82
N LYS A 121 8.88 0.11 -16.02
CA LYS A 121 10.21 0.27 -15.41
C LYS A 121 10.36 -0.28 -13.99
N PHE A 122 9.27 -0.56 -13.24
CA PHE A 122 9.31 -0.85 -11.80
C PHE A 122 10.18 -2.03 -11.35
N LYS A 123 10.52 -2.95 -12.25
CA LYS A 123 11.38 -4.11 -11.95
C LYS A 123 12.84 -3.71 -11.69
N LEU A 124 13.27 -2.53 -12.14
CA LEU A 124 14.62 -1.99 -11.94
C LEU A 124 14.70 -1.00 -10.76
N GLN A 125 13.61 -0.79 -10.02
CA GLN A 125 13.43 0.40 -9.18
C GLN A 125 13.20 0.07 -7.70
N ARG A 126 13.94 0.76 -6.83
CA ARG A 126 13.55 1.00 -5.44
C ARG A 126 13.14 2.45 -5.27
N LEU A 127 12.00 2.64 -4.62
CA LEU A 127 11.44 3.94 -4.28
C LEU A 127 11.88 4.36 -2.90
N ARG A 128 12.04 5.67 -2.72
CA ARG A 128 12.16 6.25 -1.38
C ARG A 128 10.81 6.14 -0.68
N VAL A 129 10.86 5.76 0.59
CA VAL A 129 9.69 5.61 1.47
C VAL A 129 9.96 6.36 2.77
N TYR A 130 8.89 6.76 3.47
CA TYR A 130 9.01 7.30 4.82
C TYR A 130 8.78 6.18 5.83
N ASN A 131 9.82 5.83 6.59
CA ASN A 131 9.66 4.90 7.68
C ASN A 131 9.07 5.63 8.91
N ILE A 132 7.74 5.69 8.95
CA ILE A 132 6.93 6.22 10.06
C ILE A 132 7.22 5.48 11.41
N GLU A 133 7.95 4.38 11.40
CA GLU A 133 8.42 3.64 12.60
C GLU A 133 9.63 4.28 13.26
N GLU A 134 10.63 4.63 12.44
CA GLU A 134 11.95 5.18 12.83
C GLU A 134 12.06 6.69 12.54
N GLY A 135 10.98 7.33 12.07
CA GLY A 135 10.95 8.76 11.77
C GLY A 135 11.77 9.22 10.56
N HIS A 136 12.39 8.31 9.78
CA HIS A 136 13.38 8.67 8.76
C HIS A 136 13.16 8.03 7.36
N ASN A 137 14.14 8.20 6.47
CA ASN A 137 14.15 7.63 5.12
C ASN A 137 14.37 6.11 5.14
N ASP A 138 13.73 5.37 4.24
CA ASP A 138 14.19 4.04 3.79
C ASP A 138 13.94 3.87 2.27
N PHE A 139 14.29 2.70 1.71
CA PHE A 139 14.18 2.36 0.29
C PHE A 139 13.48 1.02 0.04
N SER A 140 12.41 1.05 -0.73
CA SER A 140 11.58 -0.11 -1.01
C SER A 140 11.55 -0.54 -2.47
N LYS A 141 11.71 -1.84 -2.72
CA LYS A 141 11.38 -2.42 -4.03
C LYS A 141 9.88 -2.19 -4.32
N VAL A 142 9.55 -1.93 -5.58
CA VAL A 142 8.14 -1.87 -6.00
C VAL A 142 7.56 -3.28 -6.08
N VAL A 143 6.35 -3.48 -5.56
CA VAL A 143 5.60 -4.74 -5.61
C VAL A 143 4.85 -4.85 -6.94
N PHE A 144 4.01 -3.86 -7.20
CA PHE A 144 3.16 -3.76 -8.38
C PHE A 144 2.91 -2.28 -8.72
N VAL A 145 2.41 -2.04 -9.93
CA VAL A 145 1.84 -0.75 -10.32
C VAL A 145 0.42 -1.02 -10.81
N ALA A 146 -0.58 -0.48 -10.11
CA ALA A 146 -1.99 -0.67 -10.45
C ALA A 146 -2.47 0.48 -11.32
N GLU A 147 -2.87 0.19 -12.56
CA GLU A 147 -3.47 1.16 -13.47
C GLU A 147 -4.99 1.22 -13.27
N ARG A 148 -5.55 2.44 -13.32
CA ARG A 148 -6.97 2.71 -13.00
C ARG A 148 -7.55 3.75 -13.95
N GLU A 149 -8.30 3.33 -14.98
CA GLU A 149 -8.97 4.21 -15.94
C GLU A 149 -9.80 5.34 -15.30
N VAL A 150 -10.06 6.41 -16.07
CA VAL A 150 -11.09 7.43 -15.79
C VAL A 150 -12.23 7.36 -16.81
N GLY A 151 -13.40 7.92 -16.46
CA GLY A 151 -14.54 8.12 -17.37
C GLY A 151 -14.63 9.55 -17.94
N SER A 152 -15.71 10.26 -17.58
CA SER A 152 -16.18 11.64 -17.93
C SER A 152 -16.09 12.80 -16.86
N GLU A 153 -16.59 12.71 -15.62
CA GLU A 153 -16.74 13.81 -14.58
C GLU A 153 -15.84 14.00 -13.28
N GLU A 154 -14.94 13.08 -12.86
CA GLU A 154 -14.08 13.09 -11.68
C GLU A 154 -13.25 14.32 -11.73
N LYS A 155 -13.22 14.97 -10.59
CA LYS A 155 -12.21 15.95 -10.30
C LYS A 155 -11.11 15.20 -9.59
N ALA A 156 -9.87 15.26 -10.06
CA ALA A 156 -8.79 14.99 -9.13
C ALA A 156 -8.83 16.07 -8.04
N ILE A 157 -8.38 15.78 -6.81
CA ILE A 157 -7.90 16.88 -5.97
C ILE A 157 -6.43 17.07 -6.29
N ARG A 158 -6.10 18.31 -6.61
CA ARG A 158 -4.75 18.87 -6.64
C ARG A 158 -4.59 19.69 -5.36
N ILE A 159 -3.63 19.35 -4.52
CA ILE A 159 -3.20 20.21 -3.41
C ILE A 159 -1.82 20.81 -3.71
N VAL A 160 -1.58 22.02 -3.22
CA VAL A 160 -0.29 22.72 -3.34
C VAL A 160 0.22 23.08 -1.95
N THR A 161 1.50 22.84 -1.68
CA THR A 161 2.15 23.18 -0.40
C THR A 161 2.85 24.54 -0.42
N GLU A 162 3.24 25.05 0.75
CA GLU A 162 3.98 26.30 0.90
C GLU A 162 5.39 26.30 0.29
N SER A 163 5.99 25.13 -0.02
CA SER A 163 7.20 25.02 -0.86
C SER A 163 6.90 24.85 -2.36
N GLY A 164 5.63 24.76 -2.74
CA GLY A 164 5.17 24.59 -4.11
C GLY A 164 5.15 23.15 -4.60
N LYS A 165 5.19 22.13 -3.72
CA LYS A 165 4.90 20.75 -4.13
C LYS A 165 3.43 20.65 -4.54
N VAL A 166 3.17 19.95 -5.64
CA VAL A 166 1.83 19.70 -6.15
C VAL A 166 1.62 18.20 -6.20
N ILE A 167 0.66 17.65 -5.45
CA ILE A 167 0.17 16.28 -5.70
C ILE A 167 -1.25 16.34 -6.22
N GLU A 168 -1.49 15.55 -7.26
CA GLU A 168 -2.81 15.40 -7.87
C GLU A 168 -3.16 13.92 -7.89
N GLY A 169 -4.38 13.59 -7.47
CA GLY A 169 -4.76 12.20 -7.31
C GLY A 169 -6.24 12.03 -7.07
N SER A 170 -6.62 10.79 -6.78
CA SER A 170 -7.96 10.53 -6.31
C SER A 170 -8.11 11.06 -4.89
N GLU A 171 -9.31 11.45 -4.54
CA GLU A 171 -9.58 11.98 -3.21
C GLU A 171 -9.61 10.85 -2.17
N ASP A 172 -9.97 9.63 -2.58
CA ASP A 172 -9.68 8.39 -1.88
C ASP A 172 -8.17 8.08 -1.78
N HIS A 173 -7.29 8.80 -2.47
CA HIS A 173 -5.86 8.73 -2.20
C HIS A 173 -5.56 9.56 -0.95
N PRO A 174 -4.97 8.97 0.10
CA PRO A 174 -4.58 9.72 1.28
C PRO A 174 -3.16 10.27 1.11
N VAL A 175 -2.84 11.19 2.00
CA VAL A 175 -1.56 11.87 2.19
C VAL A 175 -1.20 11.80 3.68
N LEU A 176 0.08 11.78 4.05
CA LEU A 176 0.45 11.79 5.47
C LEU A 176 0.47 13.22 6.03
N THR A 177 -0.13 13.42 7.19
CA THR A 177 -0.02 14.62 8.04
C THR A 177 0.76 14.24 9.31
N PRO A 178 1.27 15.22 10.09
CA PRO A 178 1.83 14.96 11.43
C PRO A 178 0.91 14.13 12.35
N GLU A 179 -0.41 14.28 12.22
CA GLU A 179 -1.44 13.62 13.02
C GLU A 179 -1.83 12.22 12.51
N GLY A 180 -1.36 11.84 11.31
CA GLY A 180 -1.69 10.59 10.62
C GLY A 180 -2.07 10.80 9.16
N TYR A 181 -2.48 9.74 8.46
CA TYR A 181 -2.93 9.88 7.07
C TYR A 181 -4.23 10.69 6.97
N VAL A 182 -4.42 11.56 5.98
CA VAL A 182 -5.68 12.26 5.67
C VAL A 182 -6.00 12.11 4.17
N TYR A 183 -7.27 11.94 3.79
CA TYR A 183 -7.65 11.86 2.37
C TYR A 183 -7.47 13.19 1.63
N LEU A 184 -7.09 13.17 0.35
CA LEU A 184 -6.95 14.39 -0.45
C LEU A 184 -8.24 15.25 -0.46
N ARG A 185 -9.44 14.68 -0.35
CA ARG A 185 -10.71 15.45 -0.17
C ARG A 185 -10.90 16.11 1.20
N ASN A 186 -10.23 15.58 2.22
CA ASN A 186 -10.37 15.99 3.61
C ASN A 186 -9.29 17.02 3.98
N VAL A 187 -8.18 17.05 3.24
CA VAL A 187 -7.15 18.09 3.29
C VAL A 187 -7.76 19.45 2.93
N LYS A 188 -7.41 20.47 3.71
CA LYS A 188 -7.83 21.87 3.54
C LYS A 188 -6.62 22.78 3.42
N GLU A 189 -6.87 23.96 2.89
CA GLU A 189 -5.95 25.09 3.01
C GLU A 189 -5.73 25.42 4.49
N GLY A 190 -4.48 25.36 4.93
CA GLY A 190 -4.07 25.52 6.31
C GLY A 190 -3.67 24.24 7.05
N ASP A 191 -4.06 23.05 6.56
CA ASP A 191 -3.61 21.76 7.10
C ASP A 191 -2.11 21.53 6.82
N TYR A 192 -1.46 20.67 7.60
CA TYR A 192 -0.06 20.27 7.39
C TYR A 192 0.05 18.89 6.78
N ILE A 193 0.93 18.73 5.79
CA ILE A 193 1.28 17.41 5.23
C ILE A 193 2.77 17.18 5.35
N LEU A 194 3.17 15.92 5.56
CA LEU A 194 4.56 15.53 5.62
C LEU A 194 5.12 15.40 4.19
N VAL A 195 6.15 16.19 3.90
CA VAL A 195 6.82 16.30 2.61
C VAL A 195 8.26 15.82 2.73
N TYR A 196 8.72 15.09 1.71
CA TYR A 196 10.15 14.94 1.45
C TYR A 196 10.65 16.07 0.53
N PRO A 197 11.56 16.96 0.97
CA PRO A 197 11.91 18.17 0.20
C PRO A 197 12.57 17.93 -1.15
N PHE A 198 13.34 16.85 -1.28
CA PHE A 198 14.20 16.61 -2.45
C PHE A 198 13.42 16.53 -3.76
N GLU A 199 13.91 17.20 -4.79
CA GLU A 199 13.37 17.06 -6.16
C GLU A 199 14.16 16.08 -7.01
N GLY A 200 15.47 15.95 -6.76
CA GLY A 200 16.34 15.12 -7.58
C GLY A 200 16.37 15.55 -9.05
N VAL A 201 16.51 14.56 -9.93
CA VAL A 201 16.58 14.75 -11.40
C VAL A 201 15.69 13.74 -12.12
N PRO A 202 15.22 14.03 -13.36
CA PRO A 202 14.54 13.02 -14.17
C PRO A 202 15.43 11.78 -14.38
N TYR A 203 14.82 10.61 -14.51
CA TYR A 203 15.51 9.44 -15.02
C TYR A 203 15.84 9.61 -16.51
N GLU A 204 17.09 9.33 -16.86
CA GLU A 204 17.63 9.39 -18.22
C GLU A 204 18.29 8.05 -18.53
N GLU A 205 17.74 7.31 -19.49
CA GLU A 205 18.27 6.00 -19.90
C GLU A 205 19.38 6.20 -20.95
N LYS A 206 20.64 6.07 -20.54
CA LYS A 206 21.77 5.88 -21.47
C LYS A 206 21.94 4.36 -21.71
N LYS A 207 22.28 3.99 -22.95
CA LYS A 207 22.51 2.60 -23.39
C LYS A 207 23.99 2.37 -23.71
N GLY A 208 24.39 1.10 -23.73
CA GLY A 208 25.77 0.68 -23.94
C GLY A 208 26.44 0.22 -22.64
N VAL A 209 27.75 0.08 -22.70
CA VAL A 209 28.61 -0.38 -21.60
C VAL A 209 29.46 0.80 -21.08
N ILE A 210 29.79 0.77 -19.79
CA ILE A 210 30.76 1.67 -19.13
C ILE A 210 32.11 0.96 -19.01
N LEU A 211 32.09 -0.29 -18.55
CA LEU A 211 33.27 -1.13 -18.32
C LEU A 211 32.91 -2.59 -18.60
N ASP A 212 33.71 -3.29 -19.39
CA ASP A 212 33.60 -4.74 -19.59
C ASP A 212 34.86 -5.49 -19.16
N GLU A 213 34.95 -6.76 -19.53
CA GLU A 213 36.02 -7.67 -19.12
C GLU A 213 37.36 -7.34 -19.80
N SER A 214 37.38 -6.61 -20.93
CA SER A 214 38.61 -6.21 -21.63
C SER A 214 39.43 -5.19 -20.84
N ALA A 215 38.79 -4.38 -20.00
CA ALA A 215 39.46 -3.45 -19.09
C ALA A 215 40.27 -4.14 -17.97
N PHE A 216 40.21 -5.48 -17.91
CA PHE A 216 40.93 -6.35 -16.98
C PHE A 216 41.84 -7.35 -17.73
N GLU A 217 42.14 -7.12 -19.02
CA GLU A 217 43.13 -7.91 -19.75
C GLU A 217 44.52 -7.75 -19.11
N GLY A 218 45.09 -8.87 -18.66
CA GLY A 218 46.37 -8.93 -17.94
C GLY A 218 46.23 -9.08 -16.42
N GLU A 219 45.04 -8.83 -15.85
CA GLU A 219 44.77 -9.02 -14.42
C GLU A 219 44.57 -10.51 -14.06
N ASP A 220 44.59 -10.86 -12.76
CA ASP A 220 44.28 -12.22 -12.31
C ASP A 220 42.82 -12.59 -12.74
N PRO A 221 42.61 -13.72 -13.44
CA PRO A 221 41.27 -14.22 -13.79
C PRO A 221 40.29 -14.33 -12.61
N GLN A 222 40.77 -14.41 -11.37
CA GLN A 222 39.96 -14.34 -10.15
C GLN A 222 39.28 -12.98 -9.97
N VAL A 223 39.92 -11.86 -10.35
CA VAL A 223 39.31 -10.51 -10.34
C VAL A 223 38.11 -10.47 -11.27
N VAL A 224 38.30 -10.89 -12.53
CA VAL A 224 37.22 -10.93 -13.54
C VAL A 224 36.09 -11.85 -13.07
N LYS A 225 36.42 -13.01 -12.47
CA LYS A 225 35.43 -13.92 -11.89
C LYS A 225 34.64 -13.28 -10.74
N PHE A 226 35.32 -12.70 -9.75
CA PHE A 226 34.72 -12.07 -8.57
C PHE A 226 33.71 -10.97 -8.95
N LEU A 227 34.08 -10.14 -9.94
CA LEU A 227 33.27 -9.04 -10.44
C LEU A 227 32.09 -9.54 -11.28
N ARG A 228 32.29 -10.55 -12.14
CA ARG A 228 31.23 -11.16 -12.94
C ARG A 228 30.18 -11.87 -12.07
N GLU A 229 30.61 -12.64 -11.05
CA GLU A 229 29.70 -13.32 -10.11
C GLU A 229 28.81 -12.33 -9.34
N ARG A 230 29.33 -11.13 -9.04
CA ARG A 230 28.57 -10.04 -8.40
C ARG A 230 27.75 -9.20 -9.38
N ASN A 231 27.81 -9.47 -10.68
CA ASN A 231 27.21 -8.64 -11.73
C ASN A 231 27.68 -7.17 -11.61
N LEU A 232 29.00 -6.99 -11.53
CA LEU A 232 29.70 -5.70 -11.56
C LEU A 232 30.40 -5.45 -12.90
N ILE A 233 30.65 -6.50 -13.69
CA ILE A 233 31.04 -6.43 -15.11
C ILE A 233 30.24 -7.47 -15.93
N PRO A 234 29.91 -7.20 -17.21
CA PRO A 234 30.03 -5.90 -17.87
C PRO A 234 29.00 -4.90 -17.33
N LEU A 235 29.46 -3.73 -16.92
CA LEU A 235 28.67 -2.67 -16.29
C LEU A 235 27.95 -1.84 -17.35
N GLN A 236 26.62 -1.85 -17.38
CA GLN A 236 25.84 -1.13 -18.38
C GLN A 236 25.23 0.15 -17.80
N TRP A 237 25.17 1.21 -18.61
CA TRP A 237 24.66 2.54 -18.21
C TRP A 237 23.25 2.54 -17.58
N LYS A 238 22.44 1.52 -17.87
CA LYS A 238 21.07 1.35 -17.37
C LYS A 238 21.00 0.69 -15.97
N ASP A 239 22.09 0.08 -15.50
CA ASP A 239 22.06 -0.80 -14.35
C ASP A 239 22.02 0.03 -13.05
N PRO A 240 21.09 -0.23 -12.11
CA PRO A 240 20.94 0.59 -10.90
C PRO A 240 22.23 0.70 -10.07
N LYS A 241 23.06 -0.35 -10.09
CA LYS A 241 24.39 -0.39 -9.45
C LYS A 241 25.32 0.74 -9.87
N VAL A 242 25.19 1.28 -11.08
CA VAL A 242 26.00 2.43 -11.53
C VAL A 242 25.77 3.65 -10.64
N GLY A 243 24.55 3.84 -10.13
CA GLY A 243 24.25 4.93 -9.18
C GLY A 243 24.89 4.72 -7.80
N ILE A 244 25.20 3.48 -7.42
CA ILE A 244 25.95 3.16 -6.20
C ILE A 244 27.44 3.35 -6.44
N LEU A 245 27.98 2.77 -7.52
CA LEU A 245 29.39 2.87 -7.88
C LEU A 245 29.83 4.33 -8.09
N ALA A 246 29.02 5.15 -8.76
CA ALA A 246 29.28 6.59 -8.90
C ALA A 246 29.34 7.31 -7.54
N ARG A 247 28.46 6.95 -6.60
CA ARG A 247 28.38 7.53 -5.25
C ARG A 247 29.57 7.15 -4.39
N ILE A 248 29.93 5.87 -4.38
CA ILE A 248 31.14 5.35 -3.72
C ILE A 248 32.38 6.03 -4.30
N LEU A 249 32.51 6.11 -5.62
CA LEU A 249 33.65 6.75 -6.30
C LEU A 249 33.78 8.24 -5.95
N GLY A 250 32.67 8.98 -5.91
CA GLY A 250 32.66 10.38 -5.48
C GLY A 250 33.14 10.56 -4.03
N PHE A 251 32.71 9.68 -3.12
CA PHE A 251 33.20 9.66 -1.74
C PHE A 251 34.68 9.22 -1.67
N ALA A 252 35.08 8.26 -2.50
CA ALA A 252 36.42 7.69 -2.55
C ALA A 252 37.48 8.72 -2.97
N LEU A 253 37.18 9.61 -3.92
CA LEU A 253 38.10 10.67 -4.34
C LEU A 253 38.38 11.71 -3.25
N ALA A 254 37.54 11.80 -2.22
CA ALA A 254 37.71 12.72 -1.09
C ALA A 254 38.26 12.05 0.18
N ASN A 255 37.77 10.84 0.47
CA ASN A 255 37.96 10.16 1.76
C ASN A 255 38.39 8.68 1.61
N GLY A 256 38.65 8.21 0.40
CA GLY A 256 39.16 6.87 0.11
C GLY A 256 40.65 6.86 -0.19
N TYR A 257 41.32 5.77 0.12
CA TYR A 257 42.72 5.51 -0.24
C TYR A 257 42.91 4.05 -0.61
N ILE A 258 43.62 3.78 -1.71
CA ILE A 258 44.11 2.45 -2.06
C ILE A 258 45.57 2.39 -1.64
N SER A 259 45.87 1.51 -0.69
CA SER A 259 47.23 1.28 -0.18
C SER A 259 48.13 0.56 -1.21
N GLU A 260 49.45 0.63 -1.03
CA GLU A 260 50.48 -0.12 -1.79
C GLU A 260 50.32 -1.66 -1.78
N ASN A 261 49.31 -2.19 -1.08
CA ASN A 261 48.95 -3.60 -0.99
C ASN A 261 47.52 -3.84 -1.50
N ASP A 262 47.04 -2.98 -2.39
CA ASP A 262 45.72 -2.97 -3.07
C ASP A 262 44.50 -2.98 -2.13
N ASN A 263 44.68 -2.62 -0.85
CA ASN A 263 43.55 -2.51 0.07
C ASN A 263 42.96 -1.10 -0.01
N LEU A 264 41.68 -1.04 -0.38
CA LEU A 264 40.84 0.14 -0.30
C LEU A 264 40.34 0.38 1.13
N THR A 265 40.59 1.58 1.66
CA THR A 265 40.10 2.05 2.96
C THR A 265 39.37 3.38 2.81
N PHE A 266 38.25 3.55 3.51
CA PHE A 266 37.48 4.79 3.59
C PHE A 266 37.59 5.41 4.99
N HIS A 267 37.72 6.74 5.05
CA HIS A 267 37.85 7.51 6.28
C HIS A 267 36.60 8.37 6.56
N GLY A 268 36.16 8.47 7.82
CA GLY A 268 35.03 9.32 8.21
C GLY A 268 34.45 8.98 9.58
N LYS A 269 33.46 9.75 10.05
CA LYS A 269 32.70 9.41 11.26
C LYS A 269 32.03 8.03 11.10
N GLU A 270 31.84 7.28 12.19
CA GLU A 270 31.14 5.98 12.20
C GLU A 270 29.78 6.03 11.46
N GLU A 271 28.97 7.06 11.69
CA GLU A 271 27.66 7.24 11.04
C GLU A 271 27.75 7.34 9.51
N VAL A 272 28.80 7.99 8.99
CA VAL A 272 29.05 8.14 7.55
C VAL A 272 29.50 6.80 6.96
N LEU A 273 30.43 6.14 7.64
CA LEU A 273 30.98 4.85 7.23
C LEU A 273 29.94 3.72 7.29
N ARG A 274 28.97 3.80 8.20
CA ARG A 274 27.81 2.91 8.26
C ARG A 274 26.95 3.01 7.00
N GLU A 275 26.72 4.20 6.46
CA GLU A 275 25.99 4.37 5.19
C GLU A 275 26.83 3.93 3.98
N VAL A 276 28.15 4.15 3.99
CA VAL A 276 29.07 3.61 2.95
C VAL A 276 29.06 2.08 2.95
N ARG A 277 29.04 1.43 4.13
CA ARG A 277 28.91 -0.03 4.27
C ARG A 277 27.63 -0.55 3.61
N LYS A 278 26.46 0.06 3.84
CA LYS A 278 25.19 -0.39 3.23
C LYS A 278 25.26 -0.45 1.70
N ASP A 279 25.92 0.53 1.09
CA ASP A 279 26.12 0.59 -0.36
C ASP A 279 27.06 -0.51 -0.87
N LEU A 280 28.14 -0.78 -0.14
CA LEU A 280 29.05 -1.90 -0.44
C LEU A 280 28.33 -3.26 -0.32
N GLU A 281 27.52 -3.43 0.73
CA GLU A 281 26.72 -4.65 0.97
C GLU A 281 25.70 -4.91 -0.17
N GLU A 282 25.01 -3.89 -0.69
CA GLU A 282 24.08 -4.03 -1.83
C GLU A 282 24.83 -4.36 -3.15
N LEU A 283 26.12 -4.01 -3.26
CA LEU A 283 26.99 -4.48 -4.35
C LEU A 283 27.52 -5.90 -4.14
N GLY A 284 27.39 -6.48 -2.94
CA GLY A 284 27.94 -7.78 -2.54
C GLY A 284 29.39 -7.70 -2.06
N ILE A 285 29.83 -6.54 -1.58
CA ILE A 285 31.20 -6.23 -1.15
C ILE A 285 31.22 -6.11 0.38
N GLU A 286 32.09 -6.87 1.03
CA GLU A 286 32.27 -6.84 2.48
C GLU A 286 33.28 -5.76 2.88
N ALA A 287 33.00 -5.07 3.99
CA ALA A 287 33.90 -4.06 4.55
C ALA A 287 33.84 -4.02 6.08
N ILE A 288 34.99 -4.11 6.72
CA ILE A 288 35.16 -4.20 8.18
C ILE A 288 35.50 -2.83 8.78
N VAL A 289 35.05 -2.56 10.01
CA VAL A 289 35.58 -1.44 10.78
C VAL A 289 36.99 -1.83 11.21
N ALA A 290 38.00 -1.05 10.84
CA ALA A 290 39.39 -1.28 11.24
C ALA A 290 39.74 -0.47 12.50
N GLU A 291 39.28 0.78 12.53
CA GLU A 291 39.35 1.73 13.66
C GLU A 291 38.06 2.58 13.60
N GLU A 292 37.73 3.35 14.64
CA GLU A 292 36.47 4.13 14.71
C GLU A 292 36.25 5.06 13.51
N ASP A 293 37.33 5.54 12.88
CA ASP A 293 37.33 6.43 11.72
C ASP A 293 37.57 5.73 10.37
N LYS A 294 37.70 4.38 10.33
CA LYS A 294 38.19 3.62 9.16
C LYS A 294 37.35 2.40 8.80
N LEU A 295 36.81 2.40 7.58
CA LEU A 295 36.13 1.27 6.96
C LEU A 295 37.04 0.65 5.87
N LYS A 296 37.57 -0.54 6.14
CA LYS A 296 38.45 -1.27 5.20
C LYS A 296 37.65 -2.27 4.37
N VAL A 297 37.73 -2.20 3.04
CA VAL A 297 37.14 -3.19 2.13
C VAL A 297 37.99 -4.46 2.13
N THR A 298 37.36 -5.64 2.14
CA THR A 298 38.06 -6.93 2.28
C THR A 298 38.56 -7.52 0.96
N SER A 299 38.02 -7.05 -0.17
CA SER A 299 38.33 -7.53 -1.54
C SER A 299 39.20 -6.53 -2.30
N ARG A 300 40.35 -7.00 -2.79
CA ARG A 300 41.24 -6.22 -3.68
C ARG A 300 40.64 -6.08 -5.08
N GLU A 301 39.87 -7.07 -5.48
CA GLU A 301 39.10 -7.12 -6.73
C GLU A 301 38.16 -5.90 -6.88
N PHE A 302 37.64 -5.38 -5.76
CA PHE A 302 36.84 -4.15 -5.75
C PHE A 302 37.69 -2.87 -5.74
N ALA A 303 38.89 -2.89 -5.16
CA ALA A 303 39.84 -1.80 -5.28
C ALA A 303 40.28 -1.61 -6.75
N PHE A 304 40.63 -2.70 -7.44
CA PHE A 304 40.91 -2.69 -8.88
C PHE A 304 39.70 -2.21 -9.69
N LEU A 305 38.45 -2.59 -9.34
CA LEU A 305 37.26 -2.03 -9.99
C LEU A 305 37.18 -0.50 -9.83
N LEU A 306 37.37 0.05 -8.62
CA LEU A 306 37.35 1.50 -8.43
C LEU A 306 38.52 2.20 -9.15
N GLU A 307 39.69 1.57 -9.22
CA GLU A 307 40.82 2.06 -10.02
C GLU A 307 40.47 2.13 -11.52
N LYS A 308 39.96 1.05 -12.13
CA LYS A 308 39.52 1.05 -13.54
C LYS A 308 38.34 2.00 -13.80
N LEU A 309 37.49 2.26 -12.80
CA LEU A 309 36.44 3.28 -12.85
C LEU A 309 36.97 4.72 -12.62
N GLY A 310 38.26 4.88 -12.31
CA GLY A 310 38.99 6.14 -12.29
C GLY A 310 39.24 6.78 -10.92
N MET A 311 39.29 5.99 -9.84
CA MET A 311 39.62 6.49 -8.49
C MET A 311 41.05 7.06 -8.38
N ALA A 312 41.98 6.61 -9.23
CA ALA A 312 43.39 7.02 -9.20
C ALA A 312 43.70 8.26 -10.07
N HIS A 313 42.72 9.13 -10.35
CA HIS A 313 42.88 10.29 -11.22
C HIS A 313 42.55 11.61 -10.51
N ASP A 314 43.35 12.65 -10.80
CA ASP A 314 43.13 14.03 -10.30
C ASP A 314 41.93 14.75 -10.95
N SER A 315 41.26 14.11 -11.91
CA SER A 315 40.15 14.63 -12.73
C SER A 315 38.94 13.70 -12.67
N ILE A 316 37.74 14.21 -12.96
CA ILE A 316 36.54 13.36 -12.93
C ILE A 316 36.59 12.36 -14.10
N PRO A 317 36.35 11.05 -13.88
CA PRO A 317 36.38 10.06 -14.97
C PRO A 317 35.34 10.33 -16.06
N GLU A 318 35.72 10.06 -17.31
CA GLU A 318 34.93 10.41 -18.51
C GLU A 318 33.51 9.84 -18.47
N TRP A 319 33.31 8.63 -17.93
CA TRP A 319 31.97 8.03 -17.79
C TRP A 319 31.06 8.78 -16.80
N ILE A 320 31.61 9.50 -15.83
CA ILE A 320 30.83 10.43 -14.99
C ILE A 320 30.53 11.71 -15.78
N ILE A 321 31.49 12.25 -16.54
CA ILE A 321 31.34 13.47 -17.35
C ILE A 321 30.31 13.28 -18.48
N GLU A 322 30.30 12.13 -19.17
CA GLU A 322 29.28 11.79 -20.17
C GLU A 322 27.97 11.24 -19.58
N GLY A 323 27.91 11.03 -18.26
CA GLY A 323 26.78 10.34 -17.65
C GLY A 323 25.47 11.12 -17.74
N PRO A 324 24.31 10.43 -17.75
CA PRO A 324 23.02 11.07 -17.47
C PRO A 324 23.06 11.76 -16.10
N LEU A 325 22.20 12.77 -15.91
CA LEU A 325 22.22 13.63 -14.71
C LEU A 325 22.12 12.84 -13.39
N TRP A 326 21.44 11.69 -13.37
CA TRP A 326 21.32 10.89 -12.15
C TRP A 326 22.62 10.16 -11.76
N ILE A 327 23.51 9.84 -12.70
CA ILE A 327 24.83 9.27 -12.38
C ILE A 327 25.73 10.38 -11.80
N LYS A 328 25.78 11.53 -12.49
CA LYS A 328 26.45 12.76 -12.02
C LYS A 328 25.99 13.18 -10.62
N ARG A 329 24.68 13.10 -10.36
CA ARG A 329 24.06 13.41 -9.07
C ARG A 329 24.65 12.58 -7.95
N ASN A 330 24.79 11.27 -8.16
CA ASN A 330 25.26 10.35 -7.13
C ASN A 330 26.75 10.55 -6.84
N PHE A 331 27.57 10.74 -7.88
CA PHE A 331 28.98 11.13 -7.73
C PHE A 331 29.15 12.41 -6.92
N LEU A 332 28.47 13.50 -7.32
CA LEU A 332 28.56 14.76 -6.60
C LEU A 332 28.02 14.66 -5.17
N ALA A 333 26.94 13.92 -4.93
CA ALA A 333 26.37 13.78 -3.60
C ALA A 333 27.27 12.96 -2.64
N GLY A 334 28.02 11.98 -3.16
CA GLY A 334 29.07 11.29 -2.40
C GLY A 334 30.28 12.21 -2.11
N LEU A 335 30.74 12.95 -3.12
CA LEU A 335 31.89 13.86 -3.03
C LEU A 335 31.66 15.04 -2.06
N PHE A 336 30.49 15.69 -2.14
CA PHE A 336 30.09 16.71 -1.18
C PHE A 336 29.69 16.10 0.18
N GLY A 337 29.16 14.88 0.20
CA GLY A 337 28.92 14.11 1.42
C GLY A 337 30.20 13.94 2.25
N ALA A 338 31.30 13.60 1.58
CA ALA A 338 32.65 13.56 2.13
C ALA A 338 33.18 14.97 2.53
N ASN A 339 33.77 15.70 1.58
CA ASN A 339 34.54 16.93 1.83
C ASN A 339 33.81 18.24 1.49
N GLY A 340 32.51 18.18 1.21
CA GLY A 340 31.65 19.36 1.13
C GLY A 340 31.32 19.90 2.53
N SER A 341 31.31 21.23 2.69
CA SER A 341 30.80 21.87 3.91
C SER A 341 29.28 21.67 4.02
N ILE A 342 28.77 21.59 5.25
CA ILE A 342 27.33 21.60 5.49
C ILE A 342 26.72 22.94 5.08
N VAL A 343 25.39 22.99 4.87
CA VAL A 343 24.69 24.26 4.69
C VAL A 343 24.41 24.92 6.05
N GLU A 344 24.85 26.16 6.19
CA GLU A 344 24.63 27.01 7.34
C GLU A 344 23.84 28.26 6.96
N PHE A 345 23.28 28.97 7.95
CA PHE A 345 22.50 30.18 7.74
C PHE A 345 22.97 31.28 8.69
N LYS A 346 22.74 32.53 8.30
CA LYS A 346 22.88 33.72 9.14
C LYS A 346 21.56 34.48 9.14
N GLY A 347 20.61 34.01 9.95
CA GLY A 347 19.21 34.44 9.87
C GLY A 347 18.49 33.72 8.74
N ASP A 348 17.94 34.46 7.78
CA ASP A 348 17.29 33.89 6.59
C ASP A 348 18.25 33.64 5.41
N VAL A 349 19.48 34.18 5.48
CA VAL A 349 20.47 34.12 4.39
C VAL A 349 21.34 32.86 4.52
N PRO A 350 21.39 31.97 3.50
CA PRO A 350 22.30 30.82 3.52
C PRO A 350 23.75 31.26 3.35
N LEU A 351 24.67 30.58 4.04
CA LEU A 351 26.11 30.73 3.85
C LEU A 351 26.58 29.86 2.67
N PRO A 352 27.68 30.23 1.98
CA PRO A 352 28.14 29.50 0.81
C PRO A 352 28.50 28.04 1.10
N ILE A 353 28.01 27.12 0.26
CA ILE A 353 28.44 25.71 0.29
C ILE A 353 29.80 25.62 -0.40
N THR A 354 30.75 24.90 0.19
CA THR A 354 32.13 24.81 -0.31
C THR A 354 32.62 23.38 -0.43
N LEU A 355 33.60 23.15 -1.30
CA LEU A 355 34.31 21.88 -1.48
C LEU A 355 35.80 22.18 -1.71
N THR A 356 36.70 21.48 -1.00
CA THR A 356 38.16 21.67 -1.12
C THR A 356 38.79 20.45 -1.76
N HIS A 357 39.57 20.62 -2.84
CA HIS A 357 40.27 19.55 -3.55
C HIS A 357 41.38 20.10 -4.48
N SER A 358 41.93 19.28 -5.37
CA SER A 358 42.81 19.72 -6.48
C SER A 358 42.09 20.72 -7.37
N ARG A 359 42.84 21.56 -8.09
CA ARG A 359 42.25 22.54 -9.01
C ARG A 359 41.56 21.82 -10.17
N GLU A 360 42.16 20.72 -10.58
CA GLU A 360 41.83 19.85 -11.70
C GLU A 360 40.44 19.23 -11.47
N LEU A 361 40.25 18.52 -10.35
CA LEU A 361 38.95 17.96 -9.97
C LEU A 361 37.90 19.06 -9.80
N LEU A 362 38.24 20.18 -9.16
CA LEU A 362 37.29 21.28 -8.94
C LEU A 362 36.84 21.96 -10.23
N ASN A 363 37.68 22.03 -11.26
CA ASN A 363 37.26 22.50 -12.60
C ASN A 363 36.16 21.58 -13.17
N ASP A 364 36.33 20.26 -13.07
CA ASP A 364 35.35 19.30 -13.55
C ASP A 364 34.08 19.25 -12.70
N VAL A 365 34.20 19.36 -11.37
CA VAL A 365 33.04 19.53 -10.48
C VAL A 365 32.24 20.77 -10.91
N SER A 366 32.91 21.90 -11.18
CA SER A 366 32.24 23.12 -11.65
C SER A 366 31.49 22.90 -12.97
N ARG A 367 32.11 22.22 -13.95
CA ARG A 367 31.49 21.88 -15.24
C ARG A 367 30.25 20.99 -15.07
N ILE A 368 30.31 20.00 -14.17
CA ILE A 368 29.17 19.10 -13.92
C ILE A 368 28.04 19.84 -13.16
N LEU A 369 28.38 20.71 -12.21
CA LEU A 369 27.40 21.53 -11.45
C LEU A 369 26.54 22.43 -12.34
N GLU A 370 27.09 22.96 -13.44
CA GLU A 370 26.33 23.74 -14.43
C GLU A 370 25.13 22.96 -15.00
N GLY A 371 25.29 21.64 -15.21
CA GLY A 371 24.20 20.75 -15.65
C GLY A 371 23.03 20.67 -14.67
N PHE A 372 23.26 20.92 -13.37
CA PHE A 372 22.22 20.99 -12.34
C PHE A 372 21.62 22.39 -12.19
N LYS A 373 22.13 23.39 -12.93
CA LYS A 373 21.90 24.84 -12.74
C LYS A 373 22.50 25.38 -11.44
N VAL A 374 23.64 24.83 -11.02
CA VAL A 374 24.42 25.31 -9.87
C VAL A 374 25.66 26.05 -10.41
N ARG A 375 25.75 27.35 -10.13
CA ARG A 375 26.98 28.12 -10.39
C ARG A 375 27.95 27.95 -9.22
N ALA A 376 29.23 27.86 -9.53
CA ALA A 376 30.29 27.84 -8.54
C ALA A 376 31.48 28.72 -8.98
N LYS A 377 32.33 29.10 -8.02
CA LYS A 377 33.57 29.84 -8.24
C LYS A 377 34.71 29.14 -7.54
N ILE A 378 35.79 28.85 -8.25
CA ILE A 378 37.02 28.30 -7.66
C ILE A 378 37.88 29.46 -7.16
N LYS A 379 38.27 29.41 -5.88
CA LYS A 379 39.11 30.40 -5.20
C LYS A 379 40.32 29.67 -4.61
N MET A 380 41.50 30.30 -4.65
CA MET A 380 42.69 29.76 -3.99
C MET A 380 42.70 30.20 -2.53
N GLY A 381 42.78 29.24 -1.60
CA GLY A 381 42.88 29.47 -0.18
C GLY A 381 44.29 29.95 0.23
N LYS A 382 44.41 30.46 1.47
CA LYS A 382 45.68 30.99 2.01
C LYS A 382 46.82 29.97 2.04
N ASN A 383 46.50 28.68 2.04
CA ASN A 383 47.46 27.57 2.15
C ASN A 383 47.74 26.90 0.79
N GLY A 384 47.35 27.52 -0.33
CA GLY A 384 47.52 26.96 -1.68
C GLY A 384 46.47 25.91 -2.10
N SER A 385 45.66 25.41 -1.17
CA SER A 385 44.50 24.57 -1.48
C SER A 385 43.47 25.34 -2.32
N TYR A 386 42.81 24.67 -3.25
CA TYR A 386 41.72 25.25 -4.03
C TYR A 386 40.38 24.90 -3.40
N GLN A 387 39.48 25.88 -3.37
CA GLN A 387 38.14 25.75 -2.82
C GLN A 387 37.11 26.20 -3.85
N LEU A 388 36.21 25.29 -4.21
CA LEU A 388 35.02 25.60 -4.99
C LEU A 388 33.94 26.13 -4.05
N VAL A 389 33.28 27.22 -4.45
CA VAL A 389 32.32 27.96 -3.63
C VAL A 389 31.02 28.19 -4.41
N ILE A 390 29.90 27.69 -3.86
CA ILE A 390 28.53 27.91 -4.33
C ILE A 390 27.93 28.99 -3.43
N GLU A 391 27.85 30.24 -3.93
CA GLU A 391 27.58 31.43 -3.09
C GLU A 391 26.23 32.13 -3.33
N ASP A 392 25.55 31.89 -4.46
CA ASP A 392 24.24 32.49 -4.74
C ASP A 392 23.07 31.59 -4.32
N GLU A 393 22.00 32.19 -3.76
CA GLU A 393 20.88 31.47 -3.14
C GLU A 393 20.19 30.51 -4.13
N ASP A 394 20.09 30.87 -5.42
CA ASP A 394 19.58 29.98 -6.47
C ASP A 394 20.45 28.75 -6.68
N SER A 395 21.78 28.91 -6.70
CA SER A 395 22.71 27.80 -6.89
C SER A 395 22.80 26.91 -5.64
N ILE A 396 22.76 27.48 -4.44
CA ILE A 396 22.64 26.73 -3.17
C ILE A 396 21.34 25.92 -3.19
N ARG A 397 20.22 26.54 -3.55
CA ARG A 397 18.89 25.92 -3.65
C ARG A 397 18.84 24.81 -4.70
N ASN A 398 19.39 25.03 -5.90
CA ASN A 398 19.49 23.99 -6.93
C ASN A 398 20.40 22.83 -6.48
N PHE A 399 21.50 23.09 -5.77
CA PHE A 399 22.36 22.05 -5.21
C PHE A 399 21.60 21.19 -4.20
N LEU A 400 20.97 21.80 -3.20
CA LEU A 400 20.24 21.09 -2.15
C LEU A 400 19.00 20.35 -2.66
N GLY A 401 18.30 20.91 -3.65
CA GLY A 401 17.10 20.30 -4.23
C GLY A 401 17.37 19.14 -5.18
N ARG A 402 18.52 19.12 -5.86
CA ARG A 402 18.80 18.20 -6.99
C ARG A 402 19.98 17.26 -6.77
N ILE A 403 20.95 17.67 -5.96
CA ILE A 403 22.16 16.90 -5.63
C ILE A 403 22.06 16.44 -4.18
N ASN A 404 22.09 17.41 -3.25
CA ASN A 404 22.22 17.22 -1.80
C ASN A 404 23.40 16.32 -1.41
N TYR A 405 23.56 16.06 -0.12
CA TYR A 405 24.57 15.17 0.41
C TYR A 405 24.07 13.71 0.46
N GLU A 406 24.98 12.75 0.30
CA GLU A 406 24.78 11.35 0.64
C GLU A 406 25.86 10.88 1.63
N TYR A 407 25.69 9.68 2.20
CA TYR A 407 26.47 9.10 3.31
C TYR A 407 26.43 9.86 4.64
N ASP A 408 26.64 11.17 4.65
CA ASP A 408 26.55 12.00 5.86
C ASP A 408 25.07 12.28 6.21
N PRO A 409 24.51 11.72 7.31
CA PRO A 409 23.09 11.86 7.63
C PRO A 409 22.74 13.28 8.10
N GLU A 410 23.66 13.95 8.80
CA GLU A 410 23.51 15.29 9.36
C GLU A 410 23.44 16.32 8.22
N LYS A 411 24.44 16.32 7.32
CA LYS A 411 24.46 17.17 6.13
C LYS A 411 23.24 16.94 5.26
N LYS A 412 22.88 15.68 5.02
CA LYS A 412 21.73 15.29 4.18
C LYS A 412 20.40 15.78 4.76
N ALA A 413 20.15 15.57 6.05
CA ALA A 413 18.92 16.00 6.72
C ALA A 413 18.82 17.52 6.79
N ARG A 414 19.89 18.21 7.23
CA ARG A 414 19.94 19.68 7.28
C ARG A 414 19.80 20.29 5.89
N GLY A 415 20.38 19.66 4.86
CA GLY A 415 20.27 20.07 3.46
C GLY A 415 18.85 19.96 2.88
N LEU A 416 18.07 18.95 3.27
CA LEU A 416 16.66 18.82 2.88
C LEU A 416 15.80 19.91 3.53
N ILE A 417 15.96 20.12 4.84
CA ILE A 417 15.24 21.15 5.60
C ILE A 417 15.61 22.54 5.05
N ALA A 418 16.87 22.78 4.71
CA ALA A 418 17.34 24.00 4.05
C ALA A 418 16.73 24.20 2.66
N TYR A 419 16.57 23.13 1.86
CA TYR A 419 15.86 23.24 0.57
C TYR A 419 14.39 23.64 0.77
N ALA A 420 13.69 23.00 1.70
CA ALA A 420 12.31 23.35 2.04
C ALA A 420 12.20 24.80 2.54
N TYR A 421 13.11 25.24 3.41
CA TYR A 421 13.16 26.61 3.92
C TYR A 421 13.37 27.64 2.80
N LEU A 422 14.33 27.42 1.90
CA LEU A 422 14.58 28.33 0.78
C LEU A 422 13.42 28.34 -0.24
N LYS A 423 12.71 27.23 -0.41
CA LYS A 423 11.48 27.16 -1.23
C LYS A 423 10.29 27.86 -0.57
N PHE A 424 10.13 27.73 0.74
CA PHE A 424 9.16 28.47 1.55
C PHE A 424 9.45 29.98 1.48
N LYS A 425 10.71 30.40 1.65
CA LYS A 425 11.20 31.79 1.55
C LYS A 425 10.94 32.42 0.17
N GLU A 426 11.12 31.66 -0.92
CA GLU A 426 10.83 32.13 -2.28
C GLU A 426 9.34 32.45 -2.49
N LEU A 427 8.44 31.62 -1.96
CA LEU A 427 7.01 31.66 -2.25
C LEU A 427 6.21 32.50 -1.24
N MET A 428 6.63 32.53 0.02
CA MET A 428 5.93 33.22 1.10
C MET A 428 6.51 34.61 1.34
N LYS A 429 5.67 35.64 1.13
CA LYS A 429 6.04 37.05 1.33
C LYS A 429 5.63 37.52 2.72
N GLY A 430 6.58 37.99 3.53
CA GLY A 430 6.28 38.63 4.81
C GLY A 430 7.43 38.53 5.82
N ASN A 431 7.09 38.67 7.10
CA ASN A 431 8.01 38.45 8.20
C ASN A 431 8.15 36.94 8.45
N LEU A 432 9.12 36.31 7.79
CA LEU A 432 9.37 34.87 7.84
C LEU A 432 10.07 34.47 9.14
N MET A 433 9.86 33.23 9.56
CA MET A 433 10.68 32.59 10.59
C MET A 433 12.13 32.40 10.10
N THR A 434 13.09 32.36 11.02
CA THR A 434 14.48 32.00 10.75
C THR A 434 14.63 30.54 10.28
N PHE A 435 15.79 30.18 9.73
CA PHE A 435 16.07 28.78 9.37
C PHE A 435 16.02 27.88 10.61
N GLU A 436 16.57 28.31 11.75
CA GLU A 436 16.58 27.56 13.01
C GLU A 436 15.18 27.32 13.56
N GLU A 437 14.27 28.30 13.46
CA GLU A 437 12.86 28.14 13.83
C GLU A 437 12.13 27.22 12.86
N PHE A 438 12.35 27.34 11.54
CA PHE A 438 11.76 26.42 10.55
C PHE A 438 12.24 24.99 10.77
N ALA A 439 13.54 24.78 11.02
CA ALA A 439 14.10 23.46 11.27
C ALA A 439 13.54 22.82 12.55
N ARG A 440 13.32 23.62 13.60
CA ARG A 440 12.73 23.16 14.87
C ARG A 440 11.23 22.91 14.78
N ASP A 441 10.47 23.78 14.11
CA ASP A 441 9.00 23.79 14.14
C ASP A 441 8.37 23.05 12.94
N ARG A 442 9.17 22.73 11.91
CA ARG A 442 8.75 21.96 10.72
C ARG A 442 9.53 20.66 10.51
N GLY A 443 10.77 20.58 11.00
CA GLY A 443 11.68 19.49 10.67
C GLY A 443 11.34 18.17 11.37
N TYR A 444 11.53 17.07 10.63
CA TYR A 444 11.43 15.69 11.10
C TYR A 444 12.75 14.96 10.78
N GLU A 445 12.97 13.83 11.44
CA GLU A 445 14.18 13.02 11.22
C GLU A 445 14.34 12.56 9.76
N GLY A 446 15.59 12.32 9.36
CA GLY A 446 15.95 12.12 7.96
C GLY A 446 15.70 13.33 7.03
N GLY A 447 15.31 14.49 7.56
CA GLY A 447 15.08 15.72 6.79
C GLY A 447 13.72 15.79 6.09
N PHE A 448 12.71 15.10 6.61
CA PHE A 448 11.32 15.37 6.24
C PHE A 448 10.85 16.70 6.87
N VAL A 449 9.77 17.28 6.34
CA VAL A 449 9.19 18.54 6.84
C VAL A 449 7.66 18.49 6.85
N ALA A 450 7.03 19.12 7.84
CA ALA A 450 5.59 19.40 7.81
C ALA A 450 5.35 20.73 7.08
N GLU A 451 4.90 20.66 5.83
CA GLU A 451 4.55 21.83 5.02
C GLU A 451 3.05 22.11 5.06
N LYS A 452 2.69 23.40 5.17
CA LYS A 452 1.30 23.83 5.07
C LYS A 452 0.77 23.67 3.64
N VAL A 453 -0.48 23.23 3.51
CA VAL A 453 -1.22 23.28 2.26
C VAL A 453 -1.76 24.70 2.06
N ILE A 454 -1.43 25.33 0.94
CA ILE A 454 -1.80 26.72 0.61
C ILE A 454 -2.92 26.81 -0.43
N GLU A 455 -3.20 25.73 -1.14
CA GLU A 455 -4.25 25.68 -2.18
C GLU A 455 -4.83 24.26 -2.30
N VAL A 456 -6.16 24.15 -2.36
CA VAL A 456 -6.87 22.87 -2.59
C VAL A 456 -7.85 23.02 -3.76
N LYS A 457 -7.46 22.52 -4.95
CA LYS A 457 -8.27 22.59 -6.19
C LYS A 457 -8.84 21.25 -6.60
N SER A 458 -10.16 21.19 -6.74
CA SER A 458 -10.88 20.07 -7.32
C SER A 458 -10.93 20.25 -8.86
N VAL A 459 -9.98 19.65 -9.57
CA VAL A 459 -9.69 19.88 -11.00
C VAL A 459 -10.22 18.76 -11.89
N LYS A 460 -10.88 19.07 -13.02
CA LYS A 460 -11.21 18.02 -14.03
C LYS A 460 -9.88 17.58 -14.68
N PRO A 461 -9.45 16.32 -14.53
CA PRO A 461 -8.16 15.86 -15.03
C PRO A 461 -8.21 15.62 -16.53
N GLU A 462 -7.07 15.75 -17.19
CA GLU A 462 -6.93 15.80 -18.66
C GLU A 462 -6.33 14.51 -19.25
N TYR A 463 -6.20 13.47 -18.42
CA TYR A 463 -5.51 12.20 -18.71
C TYR A 463 -6.39 10.98 -18.45
N ASP A 464 -6.10 9.82 -19.06
CA ASP A 464 -7.06 8.69 -19.10
C ASP A 464 -6.88 7.59 -18.03
N LYS A 465 -5.82 7.64 -17.21
CA LYS A 465 -5.57 6.69 -16.12
C LYS A 465 -5.09 7.37 -14.84
N PHE A 466 -5.32 6.77 -13.67
CA PHE A 466 -4.52 6.96 -12.46
C PHE A 466 -3.68 5.70 -12.22
N TYR A 467 -2.71 5.83 -11.33
CA TYR A 467 -1.73 4.80 -11.01
C TYR A 467 -1.59 4.71 -9.49
N ASP A 468 -1.49 3.51 -8.91
CA ASP A 468 -1.02 3.32 -7.52
C ASP A 468 0.19 2.39 -7.52
N ILE A 469 1.03 2.48 -6.49
CA ILE A 469 2.22 1.66 -6.35
C ILE A 469 2.19 0.94 -5.00
N GLY A 470 2.03 -0.38 -5.05
CA GLY A 470 2.33 -1.20 -3.90
C GLY A 470 3.83 -1.22 -3.66
N VAL A 471 4.27 -0.92 -2.45
CA VAL A 471 5.68 -1.09 -2.04
C VAL A 471 5.85 -2.21 -1.03
N TYR A 472 7.04 -2.79 -1.01
CA TYR A 472 7.37 -3.91 -0.14
C TYR A 472 7.60 -3.45 1.31
N HIS A 473 8.06 -2.20 1.53
CA HIS A 473 8.45 -1.67 2.83
C HIS A 473 7.25 -1.60 3.77
N SER A 474 7.53 -1.75 5.07
CA SER A 474 6.52 -1.91 6.11
C SER A 474 5.41 -0.86 5.92
N ALA A 475 5.75 0.42 6.11
CA ALA A 475 4.84 1.57 6.11
C ALA A 475 3.92 1.73 4.89
N HIS A 476 4.11 0.92 3.83
CA HIS A 476 3.36 0.86 2.58
C HIS A 476 3.03 2.23 2.01
N ASN A 477 4.10 2.98 1.76
CA ASN A 477 4.05 4.29 1.17
C ASN A 477 5.25 4.52 0.26
N PHE A 478 5.19 5.56 -0.55
CA PHE A 478 6.26 5.99 -1.44
C PHE A 478 6.20 7.50 -1.55
N ILE A 479 7.30 8.15 -1.94
CA ILE A 479 7.33 9.61 -2.12
C ILE A 479 6.78 9.99 -3.51
N ALA A 480 5.52 10.47 -3.53
CA ALA A 480 4.79 10.90 -4.73
C ALA A 480 4.70 12.43 -4.80
N ASN A 481 5.48 13.08 -5.68
CA ASN A 481 5.75 14.53 -5.67
C ASN A 481 6.17 15.09 -4.28
N GLY A 482 6.46 14.22 -3.30
CA GLY A 482 6.71 14.51 -1.90
C GLY A 482 5.93 13.66 -0.84
N ILE A 483 4.81 12.97 -1.17
CA ILE A 483 3.66 12.64 -0.25
C ILE A 483 3.12 11.11 -0.34
N VAL A 484 2.09 10.54 0.42
CA VAL A 484 2.00 9.14 1.10
C VAL A 484 0.57 8.36 1.35
N VAL A 485 0.30 6.98 1.33
CA VAL A 485 -1.05 6.19 1.03
C VAL A 485 -1.84 5.14 2.02
N HIS A 486 -3.16 4.61 1.82
CA HIS A 486 -4.01 3.64 2.74
C HIS A 486 -5.58 3.07 2.52
N ASN A 487 -6.09 1.77 2.81
CA ASN A 487 -7.58 1.22 2.75
C ASN A 487 -8.23 0.18 3.88
N CYS A 488 -9.26 -0.78 3.72
CA CYS A 488 -10.05 -1.69 4.76
C CYS A 488 -11.15 -2.89 4.43
N GLY A 489 -12.25 -3.26 5.24
CA GLY A 489 -13.16 -4.57 5.28
C GLY A 489 -14.78 -4.67 5.64
N VAL A 490 -15.47 -5.71 6.33
CA VAL A 490 -17.02 -6.07 6.43
C VAL A 490 -17.80 -6.71 7.73
N ARG A 491 -19.15 -6.48 8.04
CA ARG A 491 -20.18 -7.10 9.05
C ARG A 491 -21.74 -6.72 8.88
N LEU A 492 -22.76 -7.41 9.51
CA LEU A 492 -24.24 -7.05 9.63
C LEU A 492 -24.95 -7.25 11.03
N ILE A 493 -25.87 -6.35 11.42
CA ILE A 493 -26.66 -6.31 12.70
C ILE A 493 -28.20 -6.19 12.44
N ARG A 494 -29.09 -6.83 13.23
CA ARG A 494 -30.58 -6.70 13.13
C ARG A 494 -31.17 -5.66 14.09
N THR A 495 -32.46 -5.34 13.96
CA THR A 495 -33.27 -4.66 15.00
C THR A 495 -34.71 -5.22 15.03
N ASN A 496 -35.50 -4.82 16.03
CA ASN A 496 -36.95 -5.04 16.09
C ASN A 496 -37.76 -3.94 15.37
N LEU A 497 -37.13 -2.82 14.99
CA LEU A 497 -37.82 -1.66 14.41
C LEU A 497 -38.20 -1.87 12.95
N THR A 498 -39.33 -1.29 12.52
CA THR A 498 -39.71 -1.18 11.11
C THR A 498 -39.23 0.12 10.47
N GLU A 499 -39.27 0.20 9.13
CA GLU A 499 -39.04 1.47 8.44
C GLU A 499 -39.98 2.57 8.94
N LYS A 500 -41.24 2.27 9.28
CA LYS A 500 -42.22 3.30 9.70
C LYS A 500 -41.78 4.05 10.97
N GLU A 501 -41.06 3.37 11.87
CA GLU A 501 -40.56 3.95 13.12
C GLU A 501 -39.22 4.68 12.94
N VAL A 502 -38.34 4.14 12.09
CA VAL A 502 -37.00 4.72 11.85
C VAL A 502 -37.05 5.89 10.87
N ARG A 503 -37.91 5.83 9.85
CA ARG A 503 -37.96 6.81 8.74
C ARG A 503 -38.15 8.27 9.21
N PRO A 504 -38.99 8.59 10.22
CA PRO A 504 -39.09 9.96 10.74
C PRO A 504 -37.82 10.45 11.44
N ARG A 505 -37.01 9.53 12.01
CA ARG A 505 -35.77 9.86 12.74
C ARG A 505 -34.49 9.60 11.92
N ILE A 506 -34.59 9.15 10.66
CA ILE A 506 -33.43 8.67 9.89
C ILE A 506 -32.29 9.71 9.76
N LYS A 507 -32.65 10.99 9.62
CA LYS A 507 -31.66 12.08 9.62
C LYS A 507 -30.89 12.12 10.94
N GLN A 508 -31.60 12.17 12.07
CA GLN A 508 -31.01 12.20 13.40
C GLN A 508 -30.16 10.95 13.67
N LEU A 509 -30.67 9.78 13.29
CA LEU A 509 -29.99 8.50 13.46
C LEU A 509 -28.64 8.46 12.72
N VAL A 510 -28.61 8.82 11.44
CA VAL A 510 -27.38 8.85 10.64
C VAL A 510 -26.44 9.97 11.09
N ASP A 511 -26.98 11.13 11.50
CA ASP A 511 -26.19 12.22 12.06
C ASP A 511 -25.50 11.81 13.38
N THR A 512 -26.17 11.04 14.24
CA THR A 512 -25.62 10.48 15.49
C THR A 512 -24.65 9.32 15.23
N LEU A 513 -24.96 8.41 14.30
CA LEU A 513 -24.04 7.32 13.92
C LEU A 513 -22.71 7.87 13.38
N PHE A 514 -22.77 8.90 12.54
CA PHE A 514 -21.57 9.59 12.01
C PHE A 514 -20.78 10.34 13.11
N LYS A 515 -21.44 10.75 14.20
CA LYS A 515 -20.80 11.37 15.38
C LYS A 515 -20.11 10.33 16.27
N ASN A 516 -20.77 9.18 16.49
CA ASN A 516 -20.34 8.16 17.45
C ASN A 516 -19.34 7.13 16.87
N VAL A 517 -19.25 7.00 15.54
CA VAL A 517 -18.35 6.07 14.84
C VAL A 517 -17.34 6.85 13.99
N PRO A 518 -16.06 6.93 14.39
CA PRO A 518 -15.00 7.61 13.63
C PRO A 518 -14.88 7.07 12.20
N SER A 519 -14.93 7.96 11.22
CA SER A 519 -14.91 7.61 9.80
C SER A 519 -14.05 8.58 9.00
N GLY A 520 -13.41 8.08 7.94
CA GLY A 520 -12.34 8.77 7.21
C GLY A 520 -10.98 8.14 7.47
N VAL A 521 -9.98 8.50 6.67
CA VAL A 521 -8.57 8.21 6.95
C VAL A 521 -8.03 9.32 7.85
N GLY A 522 -7.24 8.92 8.85
CA GLY A 522 -6.74 9.78 9.94
C GLY A 522 -7.59 9.73 11.19
N SER A 523 -8.88 9.45 11.01
CA SER A 523 -9.87 9.30 12.08
C SER A 523 -9.44 8.22 13.08
N GLN A 524 -8.91 8.68 14.21
CA GLN A 524 -8.52 7.84 15.33
C GLN A 524 -9.76 7.28 16.03
N GLY A 525 -9.59 6.18 16.76
CA GLY A 525 -10.65 5.59 17.58
C GLY A 525 -11.10 6.52 18.72
N ARG A 526 -12.29 6.26 19.27
CA ARG A 526 -12.73 6.89 20.54
C ARG A 526 -11.87 6.44 21.73
N ILE A 527 -11.19 5.31 21.62
CA ILE A 527 -10.25 4.79 22.64
C ILE A 527 -8.81 5.15 22.28
N LYS A 528 -7.95 5.24 23.30
CA LYS A 528 -6.51 5.41 23.14
C LYS A 528 -5.77 4.22 23.78
N LEU A 529 -5.45 3.21 22.97
CA LEU A 529 -4.46 2.19 23.33
C LEU A 529 -3.10 2.58 22.76
N HIS A 530 -2.04 2.43 23.56
CA HIS A 530 -0.69 2.45 23.04
C HIS A 530 -0.41 1.19 22.21
N TRP A 531 0.54 1.25 21.28
CA TRP A 531 0.82 0.12 20.38
C TRP A 531 1.37 -1.12 21.10
N THR A 532 1.90 -0.97 22.32
CA THR A 532 2.31 -2.08 23.20
C THR A 532 1.15 -2.71 23.98
N GLN A 533 -0.07 -2.17 23.87
CA GLN A 533 -1.26 -2.60 24.63
C GLN A 533 -2.32 -3.28 23.75
N ILE A 534 -2.04 -3.50 22.46
CA ILE A 534 -3.00 -4.15 21.56
C ILE A 534 -2.79 -5.65 21.42
N ASP A 535 -1.81 -6.25 22.10
CA ASP A 535 -1.47 -7.66 21.87
C ASP A 535 -2.62 -8.59 22.30
N ASP A 536 -3.36 -8.26 23.34
CA ASP A 536 -4.61 -8.96 23.70
C ASP A 536 -5.71 -8.79 22.62
N VAL A 537 -5.76 -7.64 21.94
CA VAL A 537 -6.64 -7.40 20.78
C VAL A 537 -6.24 -8.31 19.60
N LEU A 538 -4.94 -8.59 19.46
CA LEU A 538 -4.37 -9.47 18.43
C LEU A 538 -4.58 -10.96 18.74
N VAL A 539 -4.57 -11.36 20.01
CA VAL A 539 -4.84 -12.74 20.44
C VAL A 539 -6.35 -13.04 20.44
N ASP A 540 -7.17 -12.17 21.03
CA ASP A 540 -8.57 -12.48 21.36
C ASP A 540 -9.62 -11.74 20.51
N GLY A 541 -9.24 -10.71 19.75
CA GLY A 541 -10.09 -10.10 18.73
C GLY A 541 -11.43 -9.57 19.25
N ALA A 542 -12.56 -10.07 18.73
CA ALA A 542 -13.87 -9.66 19.24
C ALA A 542 -14.10 -10.03 20.71
N LYS A 543 -13.48 -11.11 21.23
CA LYS A 543 -13.59 -11.46 22.64
C LYS A 543 -12.95 -10.39 23.52
N TRP A 544 -11.74 -9.91 23.20
CA TRP A 544 -11.11 -8.79 23.91
C TRP A 544 -12.04 -7.57 23.97
N ALA A 545 -12.71 -7.25 22.86
CA ALA A 545 -13.62 -6.12 22.80
C ALA A 545 -14.84 -6.31 23.71
N VAL A 546 -15.46 -7.51 23.72
CA VAL A 546 -16.57 -7.85 24.64
C VAL A 546 -16.11 -7.82 26.10
N ASP A 547 -14.95 -8.38 26.43
CA ASP A 547 -14.37 -8.39 27.78
C ASP A 547 -14.08 -6.96 28.29
N ASN A 548 -13.79 -6.02 27.38
CA ASN A 548 -13.61 -4.59 27.67
C ASN A 548 -14.93 -3.79 27.55
N GLY A 549 -16.09 -4.45 27.55
CA GLY A 549 -17.43 -3.85 27.60
C GLY A 549 -18.05 -3.48 26.24
N TYR A 550 -17.34 -3.71 25.12
CA TYR A 550 -17.82 -3.34 23.78
C TYR A 550 -18.74 -4.40 23.17
N GLY A 551 -19.90 -4.65 23.80
CA GLY A 551 -20.97 -5.47 23.27
C GLY A 551 -21.49 -6.49 24.27
N TRP A 552 -21.89 -7.66 23.79
CA TRP A 552 -22.48 -8.74 24.60
C TRP A 552 -21.75 -10.06 24.35
N GLU A 553 -21.72 -10.96 25.34
CA GLU A 553 -21.11 -12.30 25.21
C GLU A 553 -21.68 -13.09 24.01
N ARG A 554 -23.01 -13.05 23.83
CA ARG A 554 -23.70 -13.69 22.70
C ARG A 554 -23.41 -13.08 21.33
N ASP A 555 -22.73 -11.93 21.24
CA ASP A 555 -22.26 -11.41 19.94
C ASP A 555 -21.28 -12.39 19.29
N LEU A 556 -20.43 -13.03 20.10
CA LEU A 556 -19.38 -13.94 19.64
C LEU A 556 -19.96 -15.17 18.92
N GLU A 557 -21.12 -15.68 19.36
CA GLU A 557 -21.84 -16.78 18.69
C GLU A 557 -22.26 -16.44 17.25
N ARG A 558 -22.28 -15.16 16.87
CA ARG A 558 -22.76 -14.65 15.58
C ARG A 558 -21.62 -14.22 14.67
N LEU A 559 -20.38 -14.57 14.97
CA LEU A 559 -19.22 -14.17 14.18
C LEU A 559 -18.58 -15.37 13.46
N GLU A 560 -18.05 -15.14 12.26
CA GLU A 560 -17.08 -16.05 11.67
C GLU A 560 -15.88 -16.23 12.63
N GLU A 561 -15.45 -17.48 12.85
CA GLU A 561 -14.44 -17.87 13.86
C GLU A 561 -14.73 -17.39 15.30
N GLY A 562 -15.98 -17.09 15.66
CA GLY A 562 -16.28 -16.44 16.94
C GLY A 562 -15.67 -15.04 17.09
N GLY A 563 -15.17 -14.46 15.99
CA GLY A 563 -14.41 -13.23 15.95
C GLY A 563 -12.96 -13.36 16.45
N ARG A 564 -12.44 -14.59 16.52
CA ARG A 564 -11.13 -14.92 17.10
C ARG A 564 -10.52 -16.17 16.45
N MET A 565 -9.54 -15.99 15.57
CA MET A 565 -8.73 -17.11 15.06
C MET A 565 -7.66 -17.54 16.07
N GLU A 566 -7.75 -18.78 16.56
CA GLU A 566 -6.77 -19.40 17.47
C GLU A 566 -5.38 -19.53 16.86
N GLY A 567 -4.33 -19.36 17.68
CA GLY A 567 -2.95 -19.35 17.23
C GLY A 567 -2.63 -18.13 16.36
N ALA A 568 -3.24 -16.99 16.67
CA ALA A 568 -2.71 -15.67 16.34
C ALA A 568 -1.47 -15.39 17.21
N ASP A 569 -0.49 -14.68 16.63
CA ASP A 569 0.81 -14.46 17.26
C ASP A 569 1.18 -12.97 17.19
N PRO A 570 1.17 -12.25 18.32
CA PRO A 570 1.57 -10.84 18.36
C PRO A 570 3.06 -10.60 18.09
N GLU A 571 3.95 -11.59 18.19
CA GLU A 571 5.38 -11.47 17.85
C GLU A 571 5.64 -11.69 16.35
N ALA A 572 4.71 -12.35 15.65
CA ALA A 572 4.67 -12.37 14.19
C ALA A 572 4.14 -11.05 13.59
N VAL A 573 3.49 -10.21 14.40
CA VAL A 573 3.00 -8.88 13.99
C VAL A 573 4.08 -7.82 14.27
N SER A 574 4.58 -7.17 13.21
CA SER A 574 5.62 -6.14 13.31
C SER A 574 5.23 -4.97 14.23
N GLN A 575 6.22 -4.33 14.85
CA GLN A 575 6.03 -3.11 15.64
C GLN A 575 5.29 -2.04 14.81
N ARG A 576 5.63 -1.90 13.52
CA ARG A 576 4.91 -1.12 12.52
C ARG A 576 3.42 -1.40 12.47
N ALA A 577 3.04 -2.68 12.47
CA ALA A 577 1.65 -3.10 12.35
C ALA A 577 0.86 -2.66 13.58
N LYS A 578 1.46 -2.84 14.76
CA LYS A 578 0.90 -2.36 16.02
C LYS A 578 0.76 -0.84 16.05
N GLN A 579 1.81 -0.10 15.63
CA GLN A 579 1.79 1.37 15.56
C GLN A 579 0.77 1.93 14.56
N ARG A 580 0.62 1.32 13.37
CA ARG A 580 -0.40 1.72 12.37
C ARG A 580 -1.82 1.34 12.80
N GLY A 581 -1.95 0.22 13.51
CA GLY A 581 -3.23 -0.32 13.98
C GLY A 581 -3.81 0.44 15.16
N ALA A 582 -3.08 0.49 16.28
CA ALA A 582 -3.62 0.89 17.58
C ALA A 582 -4.42 2.21 17.58
N PRO A 583 -3.96 3.32 16.96
CA PRO A 583 -4.73 4.57 16.94
C PRO A 583 -6.02 4.49 16.11
N GLN A 584 -6.13 3.52 15.21
CA GLN A 584 -7.26 3.33 14.28
C GLN A 584 -8.28 2.29 14.79
N LEU A 585 -8.06 1.68 15.95
CA LEU A 585 -8.96 0.68 16.53
C LEU A 585 -10.29 1.33 16.94
N GLY A 586 -11.40 0.86 16.35
CA GLY A 586 -12.68 1.56 16.43
C GLY A 586 -12.79 2.71 15.41
N SER A 587 -12.57 2.42 14.14
CA SER A 587 -12.83 3.35 13.04
C SER A 587 -13.30 2.61 11.79
N LEU A 588 -14.14 3.26 10.97
CA LEU A 588 -14.51 2.72 9.65
C LEU A 588 -13.35 2.80 8.66
N GLY A 589 -12.46 3.79 8.78
CA GLY A 589 -11.61 4.21 7.67
C GLY A 589 -12.46 4.79 6.53
N SER A 590 -12.01 4.66 5.28
CA SER A 590 -12.89 4.74 4.11
C SER A 590 -12.34 3.99 2.90
N GLY A 591 -13.10 4.04 1.80
CA GLY A 591 -12.91 3.33 0.56
C GLY A 591 -14.29 2.87 0.13
N ASN A 592 -14.44 1.56 0.00
CA ASN A 592 -15.75 0.92 -0.02
C ASN A 592 -16.44 0.91 1.37
N HIS A 593 -15.74 1.16 2.48
CA HIS A 593 -16.27 1.15 3.85
C HIS A 593 -17.45 2.11 4.08
N PHE A 594 -18.35 1.74 4.98
CA PHE A 594 -19.56 2.48 5.35
C PHE A 594 -20.18 1.91 6.62
N LEU A 595 -21.16 2.62 7.15
CA LEU A 595 -22.15 2.13 8.09
C LEU A 595 -23.52 2.51 7.51
N GLU A 596 -24.31 1.51 7.12
CA GLU A 596 -25.59 1.70 6.43
C GLU A 596 -26.76 1.21 7.28
N VAL A 597 -27.74 2.10 7.48
CA VAL A 597 -29.06 1.75 7.99
C VAL A 597 -29.91 1.34 6.79
N GLN A 598 -30.31 0.07 6.74
CA GLN A 598 -31.01 -0.54 5.61
C GLN A 598 -32.38 -1.08 6.04
N VAL A 599 -33.28 -1.27 5.08
CA VAL A 599 -34.60 -1.90 5.25
C VAL A 599 -34.61 -3.20 4.47
N VAL A 600 -35.03 -4.30 5.11
CA VAL A 600 -35.33 -5.57 4.43
C VAL A 600 -36.55 -5.36 3.53
N ASP A 601 -36.33 -5.24 2.21
CA ASP A 601 -37.38 -4.85 1.25
C ASP A 601 -37.93 -5.99 0.40
N LYS A 602 -37.32 -7.17 0.49
CA LYS A 602 -37.88 -8.42 -0.03
C LYS A 602 -37.28 -9.64 0.68
N ILE A 603 -38.12 -10.60 1.05
CA ILE A 603 -37.72 -11.96 1.41
C ILE A 603 -37.90 -12.88 0.20
N PHE A 604 -36.94 -13.77 -0.02
CA PHE A 604 -36.99 -14.85 -1.01
C PHE A 604 -37.20 -16.20 -0.34
N ASP A 605 -36.66 -16.38 0.86
CA ASP A 605 -36.83 -17.59 1.67
C ASP A 605 -37.35 -17.23 3.08
N PRO A 606 -38.66 -17.42 3.35
CA PRO A 606 -39.25 -17.11 4.65
C PRO A 606 -38.75 -17.98 5.81
N GLU A 607 -38.29 -19.21 5.54
CA GLU A 607 -37.82 -20.14 6.58
C GLU A 607 -36.43 -19.72 7.05
N VAL A 608 -35.51 -19.50 6.10
CA VAL A 608 -34.15 -19.04 6.39
C VAL A 608 -34.14 -17.61 6.91
N ALA A 609 -34.99 -16.72 6.37
CA ALA A 609 -35.10 -15.35 6.89
C ALA A 609 -35.60 -15.35 8.36
N LYS A 610 -36.58 -16.18 8.70
CA LYS A 610 -37.05 -16.35 10.08
C LYS A 610 -35.94 -16.87 10.99
N ALA A 611 -35.17 -17.87 10.55
CA ALA A 611 -34.00 -18.36 11.30
C ALA A 611 -32.93 -17.28 11.50
N TYR A 612 -32.70 -16.42 10.51
CA TYR A 612 -31.78 -15.28 10.59
C TYR A 612 -32.35 -14.09 11.40
N GLY A 613 -33.57 -14.18 11.93
CA GLY A 613 -34.21 -13.12 12.72
C GLY A 613 -34.68 -11.92 11.87
N LEU A 614 -35.02 -12.18 10.60
CA LEU A 614 -35.37 -11.18 9.60
C LEU A 614 -36.85 -11.24 9.18
N PHE A 615 -37.41 -10.07 8.87
CA PHE A 615 -38.79 -9.90 8.38
C PHE A 615 -38.89 -8.72 7.41
N GLU A 616 -39.87 -8.71 6.50
CA GLU A 616 -40.04 -7.60 5.55
C GLU A 616 -40.44 -6.29 6.26
N GLY A 617 -39.83 -5.19 5.85
CA GLY A 617 -40.00 -3.87 6.48
C GLY A 617 -39.11 -3.63 7.71
N GLN A 618 -38.39 -4.63 8.21
CA GLN A 618 -37.43 -4.50 9.31
C GLN A 618 -36.26 -3.58 8.95
N VAL A 619 -35.74 -2.84 9.93
CA VAL A 619 -34.49 -2.09 9.84
C VAL A 619 -33.31 -2.89 10.37
N VAL A 620 -32.20 -2.87 9.63
CA VAL A 620 -30.93 -3.55 9.93
C VAL A 620 -29.76 -2.58 9.72
N VAL A 621 -28.58 -2.89 10.27
CA VAL A 621 -27.37 -2.05 10.15
C VAL A 621 -26.19 -2.85 9.61
N MET A 622 -25.69 -2.49 8.43
CA MET A 622 -24.51 -3.10 7.81
C MET A 622 -23.26 -2.25 8.08
N VAL A 623 -22.18 -2.88 8.56
CA VAL A 623 -20.93 -2.22 8.99
C VAL A 623 -19.79 -2.72 8.10
N HIS A 624 -19.31 -1.90 7.17
CA HIS A 624 -18.24 -2.28 6.25
C HIS A 624 -16.90 -1.73 6.75
N THR A 625 -16.16 -2.44 7.62
CA THR A 625 -14.71 -2.16 7.87
C THR A 625 -13.87 -3.38 8.35
N GLY A 626 -12.54 -3.25 8.35
CA GLY A 626 -11.57 -4.35 8.50
C GLY A 626 -10.39 -4.02 9.43
N SER A 627 -9.23 -4.59 9.12
CA SER A 627 -7.99 -4.62 9.93
C SER A 627 -7.20 -3.30 9.98
N ARG A 628 -7.75 -2.23 9.40
CA ARG A 628 -7.17 -0.87 9.35
C ARG A 628 -5.71 -0.88 8.88
N GLY A 629 -4.86 -0.04 9.48
CA GLY A 629 -3.42 -0.02 9.19
C GLY A 629 -2.67 -1.29 9.56
N LEU A 630 -3.23 -2.18 10.38
CA LEU A 630 -2.52 -3.34 10.91
C LEU A 630 -2.45 -4.49 9.89
N GLY A 631 -3.57 -4.87 9.27
CA GLY A 631 -3.55 -5.97 8.28
C GLY A 631 -2.86 -5.58 6.97
N HIS A 632 -3.00 -4.33 6.55
CA HIS A 632 -2.22 -3.75 5.45
C HIS A 632 -0.71 -3.90 5.69
N GLN A 633 -0.30 -3.63 6.92
CA GLN A 633 1.08 -3.72 7.35
C GLN A 633 1.60 -5.16 7.34
N VAL A 634 0.88 -6.08 7.97
CA VAL A 634 1.20 -7.52 7.97
C VAL A 634 1.34 -8.07 6.54
N ALA A 635 0.45 -7.70 5.61
CA ALA A 635 0.58 -8.13 4.22
C ALA A 635 1.92 -7.67 3.58
N SER A 636 2.29 -6.40 3.81
CA SER A 636 3.52 -5.76 3.29
C SER A 636 4.78 -6.45 3.80
N ASP A 637 4.82 -6.72 5.11
CA ASP A 637 5.96 -7.35 5.76
C ASP A 637 6.19 -8.78 5.27
N TYR A 638 5.11 -9.58 5.18
CA TYR A 638 5.25 -10.96 4.73
C TYR A 638 5.46 -11.10 3.23
N LEU A 639 5.04 -10.12 2.41
CA LEU A 639 5.50 -10.06 1.02
C LEU A 639 7.02 -9.90 0.91
N ARG A 640 7.67 -9.06 1.74
CA ARG A 640 9.15 -8.93 1.76
C ARG A 640 9.83 -10.24 2.15
N ILE A 641 9.33 -10.86 3.22
CA ILE A 641 9.87 -12.11 3.76
C ILE A 641 9.77 -13.21 2.68
N MET A 642 8.60 -13.32 2.02
CA MET A 642 8.38 -14.32 0.98
C MET A 642 9.11 -14.02 -0.34
N GLU A 643 9.32 -12.75 -0.74
CA GLU A 643 10.12 -12.42 -1.95
C GLU A 643 11.56 -12.95 -1.82
N ARG A 644 12.10 -12.96 -0.60
CA ARG A 644 13.40 -13.56 -0.26
C ARG A 644 13.31 -15.09 -0.19
N ALA A 645 12.31 -15.62 0.53
CA ALA A 645 12.15 -17.06 0.77
C ALA A 645 11.67 -17.88 -0.44
N ILE A 646 11.06 -17.29 -1.47
CA ILE A 646 10.56 -18.05 -2.63
C ILE A 646 11.66 -18.82 -3.37
N ARG A 647 12.92 -18.34 -3.29
CA ARG A 647 14.10 -19.01 -3.86
C ARG A 647 14.55 -20.23 -3.05
N LYS A 648 14.52 -20.14 -1.70
CA LYS A 648 14.75 -21.25 -0.74
C LYS A 648 13.83 -22.44 -1.06
N TYR A 649 12.57 -22.16 -1.38
CA TYR A 649 11.54 -23.19 -1.63
C TYR A 649 11.27 -23.52 -3.10
N ARG A 650 11.92 -22.85 -4.06
CA ARG A 650 11.83 -23.12 -5.51
C ARG A 650 10.39 -23.14 -6.07
N ILE A 651 9.49 -22.34 -5.50
CA ILE A 651 8.07 -22.30 -5.87
C ILE A 651 7.91 -21.66 -7.26
N PRO A 652 7.01 -22.19 -8.13
CA PRO A 652 6.62 -21.52 -9.38
C PRO A 652 6.13 -20.10 -9.15
N TRP A 653 6.82 -19.12 -9.75
CA TRP A 653 6.52 -17.69 -9.63
C TRP A 653 6.18 -17.14 -11.02
N PRO A 654 4.94 -17.36 -11.52
CA PRO A 654 4.55 -17.04 -12.91
C PRO A 654 4.33 -15.54 -13.14
N ASP A 655 3.99 -14.80 -12.08
CA ASP A 655 3.91 -13.34 -12.04
C ASP A 655 4.63 -12.88 -10.76
N ARG A 656 5.34 -11.74 -10.81
CA ARG A 656 6.01 -11.15 -9.64
C ARG A 656 5.02 -10.93 -8.51
N GLU A 657 3.80 -10.52 -8.84
CA GLU A 657 2.73 -10.28 -7.87
C GLU A 657 2.30 -11.55 -7.11
N LEU A 658 2.55 -12.73 -7.68
CA LEU A 658 2.13 -14.03 -7.13
C LEU A 658 3.20 -14.66 -6.21
N VAL A 659 3.78 -13.85 -5.32
CA VAL A 659 4.75 -14.32 -4.32
C VAL A 659 4.06 -15.30 -3.36
N SER A 660 4.69 -16.46 -3.11
CA SER A 660 4.18 -17.47 -2.18
C SER A 660 5.31 -18.38 -1.66
N VAL A 661 5.05 -19.05 -0.55
CA VAL A 661 5.95 -20.06 0.08
C VAL A 661 5.13 -21.29 0.47
N PRO A 662 5.73 -22.48 0.71
CA PRO A 662 5.00 -23.63 1.25
C PRO A 662 4.26 -23.25 2.53
N PHE A 663 3.04 -23.74 2.73
CA PHE A 663 2.29 -23.43 3.95
C PHE A 663 3.03 -23.89 5.21
N GLN A 664 3.72 -25.05 5.15
CA GLN A 664 4.57 -25.57 6.24
C GLN A 664 5.97 -24.94 6.36
N SER A 665 6.28 -23.88 5.59
CA SER A 665 7.51 -23.11 5.84
C SER A 665 7.41 -22.28 7.11
N GLU A 666 8.55 -21.96 7.71
CA GLU A 666 8.63 -21.04 8.85
C GLU A 666 8.02 -19.68 8.47
N GLU A 667 8.39 -19.15 7.31
CA GLU A 667 7.85 -17.91 6.74
C GLU A 667 6.34 -17.99 6.48
N GLY A 668 5.83 -19.15 6.09
CA GLY A 668 4.41 -19.42 5.83
C GLY A 668 3.58 -19.53 7.12
N GLN A 669 4.07 -20.22 8.14
CA GLN A 669 3.40 -20.33 9.44
C GLN A 669 3.44 -19.00 10.20
N ARG A 670 4.58 -18.28 10.20
CA ARG A 670 4.67 -16.92 10.76
C ARG A 670 3.73 -15.94 10.04
N TYR A 671 3.60 -16.04 8.71
CA TYR A 671 2.59 -15.22 8.01
C TYR A 671 1.17 -15.58 8.45
N PHE A 672 0.86 -16.87 8.56
CA PHE A 672 -0.48 -17.32 8.94
C PHE A 672 -0.86 -16.84 10.35
N SER A 673 0.06 -16.89 11.32
CA SER A 673 -0.21 -16.41 12.68
C SER A 673 -0.33 -14.86 12.75
N ALA A 674 0.47 -14.12 11.98
CA ALA A 674 0.31 -12.66 11.85
C ALA A 674 -0.99 -12.27 11.12
N MET A 675 -1.40 -13.03 10.10
CA MET A 675 -2.65 -12.82 9.36
C MET A 675 -3.87 -13.07 10.24
N LYS A 676 -3.83 -14.07 11.14
CA LYS A 676 -4.85 -14.27 12.17
C LYS A 676 -4.93 -13.09 13.13
N ALA A 677 -3.79 -12.60 13.61
CA ALA A 677 -3.74 -11.43 14.48
C ALA A 677 -4.34 -10.18 13.80
N ALA A 678 -4.08 -9.98 12.50
CA ALA A 678 -4.72 -8.94 11.70
C ALA A 678 -6.24 -9.14 11.53
N ALA A 679 -6.72 -10.39 11.43
CA ALA A 679 -8.14 -10.70 11.40
C ALA A 679 -8.81 -10.44 12.76
N ASN A 680 -8.17 -10.82 13.87
CA ASN A 680 -8.59 -10.54 15.24
C ASN A 680 -8.73 -9.03 15.48
N PHE A 681 -7.76 -8.23 15.06
CA PHE A 681 -7.86 -6.77 15.07
C PHE A 681 -9.06 -6.24 14.25
N ALA A 682 -9.37 -6.85 13.10
CA ALA A 682 -10.53 -6.50 12.29
C ALA A 682 -11.86 -6.82 12.99
N TRP A 683 -11.95 -7.97 13.65
CA TRP A 683 -13.12 -8.37 14.43
C TRP A 683 -13.32 -7.48 15.65
N ALA A 684 -12.26 -7.14 16.39
CA ALA A 684 -12.30 -6.17 17.49
C ALA A 684 -12.79 -4.80 17.03
N ASN A 685 -12.25 -4.28 15.93
CA ASN A 685 -12.65 -3.02 15.32
C ASN A 685 -14.15 -2.99 15.00
N ARG A 686 -14.68 -4.05 14.39
CA ARG A 686 -16.12 -4.16 14.09
C ARG A 686 -16.98 -4.37 15.32
N GLN A 687 -16.47 -5.04 16.34
CA GLN A 687 -17.17 -5.27 17.62
C GLN A 687 -17.39 -3.96 18.38
N MET A 688 -16.37 -3.10 18.45
CA MET A 688 -16.50 -1.75 19.00
C MET A 688 -17.50 -0.88 18.21
N ILE A 689 -17.51 -1.00 16.88
CA ILE A 689 -18.47 -0.27 16.05
C ILE A 689 -19.90 -0.80 16.26
N THR A 690 -20.10 -2.11 16.46
CA THR A 690 -21.41 -2.65 16.88
C THR A 690 -21.88 -2.05 18.21
N HIS A 691 -21.00 -1.89 19.19
CA HIS A 691 -21.34 -1.23 20.45
C HIS A 691 -21.76 0.24 20.26
N TRP A 692 -21.04 1.04 19.46
CA TRP A 692 -21.41 2.43 19.19
C TRP A 692 -22.62 2.58 18.25
N VAL A 693 -22.93 1.58 17.43
CA VAL A 693 -24.23 1.47 16.73
C VAL A 693 -25.36 1.36 17.76
N ARG A 694 -25.22 0.49 18.78
CA ARG A 694 -26.20 0.33 19.87
C ARG A 694 -26.37 1.63 20.67
N GLU A 695 -25.28 2.28 21.11
CA GLU A 695 -25.33 3.61 21.74
C GLU A 695 -26.11 4.63 20.87
N SER A 696 -25.87 4.64 19.56
CA SER A 696 -26.48 5.61 18.64
C SER A 696 -27.99 5.40 18.47
N PHE A 697 -28.45 4.15 18.47
CA PHE A 697 -29.87 3.83 18.48
C PHE A 697 -30.50 4.17 19.83
N GLN A 698 -29.85 3.86 20.96
CA GLN A 698 -30.30 4.26 22.30
C GLN A 698 -30.44 5.79 22.42
N GLU A 699 -29.46 6.54 21.94
CA GLU A 699 -29.43 8.01 21.95
C GLU A 699 -30.63 8.60 21.19
N VAL A 700 -31.06 7.97 20.09
CA VAL A 700 -32.07 8.52 19.15
C VAL A 700 -33.48 7.98 19.40
N PHE A 701 -33.63 6.72 19.79
CA PHE A 701 -34.95 6.10 20.06
C PHE A 701 -35.38 6.23 21.53
N LYS A 702 -34.43 6.33 22.47
CA LYS A 702 -34.67 6.29 23.93
C LYS A 702 -35.27 4.97 24.41
N GLN A 703 -34.80 3.89 23.80
CA GLN A 703 -35.17 2.49 24.06
C GLN A 703 -33.89 1.67 24.27
N ASP A 704 -34.00 0.55 24.97
CA ASP A 704 -32.88 -0.35 25.23
C ASP A 704 -32.42 -1.08 23.95
N PRO A 705 -31.14 -0.97 23.53
CA PRO A 705 -30.59 -1.75 22.43
C PRO A 705 -30.79 -3.26 22.55
N GLU A 706 -30.87 -3.78 23.77
CA GLU A 706 -31.04 -5.20 24.06
C GLU A 706 -32.51 -5.64 24.01
N GLY A 707 -33.30 -5.33 25.04
CA GLY A 707 -34.65 -5.83 25.22
C GLY A 707 -35.67 -5.22 24.26
N ASP A 708 -35.68 -3.90 24.10
CA ASP A 708 -36.65 -3.21 23.23
C ASP A 708 -36.28 -3.39 21.74
N LEU A 709 -35.04 -3.02 21.41
CA LEU A 709 -34.60 -2.87 20.02
C LEU A 709 -34.01 -4.14 19.42
N GLY A 710 -33.70 -5.16 20.22
CA GLY A 710 -33.27 -6.48 19.75
C GLY A 710 -32.03 -6.45 18.86
N MET A 711 -31.04 -5.61 19.18
CA MET A 711 -29.91 -5.28 18.30
C MET A 711 -28.81 -6.34 18.25
N ASP A 712 -29.18 -7.62 18.12
CA ASP A 712 -28.25 -8.72 17.94
C ASP A 712 -27.49 -8.62 16.61
N ILE A 713 -26.30 -9.20 16.57
CA ILE A 713 -25.59 -9.46 15.31
C ILE A 713 -26.34 -10.56 14.54
N VAL A 714 -26.50 -10.37 13.22
CA VAL A 714 -26.95 -11.44 12.33
C VAL A 714 -25.73 -12.27 11.92
N TYR A 715 -24.74 -11.62 11.31
CA TYR A 715 -23.44 -12.27 11.09
C TYR A 715 -22.29 -11.27 10.92
N ASP A 716 -21.06 -11.76 11.07
CA ASP A 716 -19.81 -11.11 10.68
C ASP A 716 -19.02 -12.11 9.82
N VAL A 717 -18.50 -11.68 8.67
CA VAL A 717 -17.80 -12.56 7.74
C VAL A 717 -16.68 -11.81 7.03
N ALA A 718 -15.52 -12.45 6.87
CA ALA A 718 -14.38 -11.88 6.16
C ALA A 718 -14.42 -12.21 4.66
N HIS A 719 -13.95 -11.27 3.83
CA HIS A 719 -13.81 -11.45 2.37
C HIS A 719 -12.38 -11.47 1.83
N ASN A 720 -11.38 -11.20 2.69
CA ASN A 720 -9.95 -11.13 2.40
C ASN A 720 -9.25 -11.92 3.51
N ILE A 721 -9.14 -13.25 3.35
CA ILE A 721 -8.72 -14.15 4.43
C ILE A 721 -8.17 -15.48 3.90
N GLY A 722 -7.20 -16.05 4.63
CA GLY A 722 -6.79 -17.46 4.49
C GLY A 722 -7.36 -18.28 5.64
N LYS A 723 -7.99 -19.44 5.38
CA LYS A 723 -8.46 -20.36 6.43
C LYS A 723 -8.05 -21.79 6.15
N VAL A 724 -7.63 -22.52 7.19
CA VAL A 724 -7.43 -23.97 7.12
C VAL A 724 -8.78 -24.65 7.32
N GLU A 725 -9.25 -25.35 6.29
CA GLU A 725 -10.57 -25.96 6.23
C GLU A 725 -10.47 -27.41 5.72
N GLU A 726 -11.48 -28.23 6.00
CA GLU A 726 -11.60 -29.58 5.43
C GLU A 726 -12.68 -29.58 4.34
N HIS A 727 -12.33 -30.12 3.19
CA HIS A 727 -13.18 -30.16 2.00
C HIS A 727 -13.09 -31.53 1.32
N GLU A 728 -14.04 -31.84 0.44
CA GLU A 728 -14.01 -33.06 -0.37
C GLU A 728 -13.54 -32.75 -1.80
N VAL A 729 -12.50 -33.46 -2.25
CA VAL A 729 -12.03 -33.43 -3.64
C VAL A 729 -12.01 -34.87 -4.15
N ASP A 730 -12.77 -35.13 -5.21
CA ASP A 730 -12.87 -36.41 -5.91
C ASP A 730 -13.12 -37.61 -4.95
N GLY A 731 -14.08 -37.44 -4.03
CA GLY A 731 -14.47 -38.43 -3.02
C GLY A 731 -13.53 -38.55 -1.83
N LYS A 732 -12.51 -37.69 -1.71
CA LYS A 732 -11.50 -37.73 -0.63
C LYS A 732 -11.57 -36.47 0.22
N ARG A 733 -11.63 -36.63 1.55
CA ARG A 733 -11.41 -35.53 2.50
C ARG A 733 -9.96 -35.06 2.39
N VAL A 734 -9.78 -33.76 2.15
CA VAL A 734 -8.49 -33.07 2.11
C VAL A 734 -8.53 -31.88 3.06
N LYS A 735 -7.38 -31.56 3.65
CA LYS A 735 -7.21 -30.39 4.53
C LYS A 735 -6.43 -29.33 3.76
N VAL A 736 -6.99 -28.14 3.65
CA VAL A 736 -6.54 -27.11 2.69
C VAL A 736 -6.50 -25.72 3.31
N ILE A 737 -5.50 -24.92 2.92
CA ILE A 737 -5.45 -23.47 3.18
C ILE A 737 -6.20 -22.74 2.06
N VAL A 738 -7.49 -22.47 2.29
CA VAL A 738 -8.36 -21.77 1.34
C VAL A 738 -8.06 -20.27 1.40
N HIS A 739 -7.59 -19.74 0.29
CA HIS A 739 -7.38 -18.32 0.06
C HIS A 739 -8.64 -17.71 -0.55
N ARG A 740 -9.16 -16.64 0.05
CA ARG A 740 -10.30 -15.88 -0.46
C ARG A 740 -9.94 -14.39 -0.48
N LYS A 741 -10.14 -13.74 -1.64
CA LYS A 741 -9.81 -12.34 -1.87
C LYS A 741 -10.92 -11.64 -2.65
N GLY A 742 -11.65 -10.74 -1.97
CA GLY A 742 -12.97 -10.32 -2.40
C GLY A 742 -13.91 -11.52 -2.60
N ALA A 743 -13.85 -12.51 -1.72
CA ALA A 743 -14.72 -13.69 -1.76
C ALA A 743 -15.06 -14.17 -0.35
N THR A 744 -16.29 -14.60 -0.14
CA THR A 744 -16.87 -14.84 1.19
C THR A 744 -17.06 -16.33 1.44
N ARG A 745 -16.89 -16.80 2.68
CA ARG A 745 -17.21 -18.18 3.08
C ARG A 745 -18.71 -18.43 3.07
N ALA A 746 -19.14 -19.61 2.63
CA ALA A 746 -20.53 -19.98 2.36
C ALA A 746 -20.82 -21.44 2.76
N PHE A 747 -20.54 -21.80 4.02
CA PHE A 747 -20.74 -23.16 4.54
C PHE A 747 -22.22 -23.60 4.57
N PRO A 748 -22.50 -24.90 4.33
CA PRO A 748 -23.85 -25.42 4.08
C PRO A 748 -24.66 -25.62 5.36
N PRO A 749 -25.95 -25.97 5.24
CA PRO A 749 -26.69 -26.61 6.32
C PRO A 749 -25.94 -27.82 6.90
N GLY A 750 -26.12 -28.09 8.19
CA GLY A 750 -25.48 -29.17 8.94
C GLY A 750 -24.02 -28.93 9.36
N HIS A 751 -23.30 -27.97 8.75
CA HIS A 751 -21.87 -27.80 8.99
C HIS A 751 -21.54 -27.32 10.42
N GLU A 752 -20.56 -27.95 11.07
CA GLU A 752 -20.27 -27.74 12.50
C GLU A 752 -19.88 -26.29 12.83
N ALA A 753 -19.01 -25.68 12.01
CA ALA A 753 -18.56 -24.29 12.16
C ALA A 753 -19.62 -23.22 11.85
N VAL A 754 -20.84 -23.60 11.47
CA VAL A 754 -21.99 -22.68 11.40
C VAL A 754 -22.60 -22.57 12.80
N PRO A 755 -22.93 -21.35 13.30
CA PRO A 755 -23.56 -21.17 14.60
C PRO A 755 -24.78 -22.07 14.78
N ARG A 756 -24.98 -22.60 16.00
CA ARG A 756 -26.02 -23.61 16.29
C ARG A 756 -27.41 -23.20 15.80
N LEU A 757 -27.77 -21.92 15.95
CA LEU A 757 -29.06 -21.34 15.55
C LEU A 757 -29.23 -21.13 14.03
N TYR A 758 -28.15 -21.23 13.25
CA TYR A 758 -28.16 -21.14 11.77
C TYR A 758 -27.80 -22.48 11.10
N ARG A 759 -27.40 -23.49 11.88
CA ARG A 759 -26.85 -24.73 11.33
C ARG A 759 -27.83 -25.47 10.43
N ASP A 760 -29.13 -25.46 10.75
CA ASP A 760 -30.14 -26.17 9.96
C ASP A 760 -30.46 -25.48 8.63
N VAL A 761 -30.07 -24.21 8.47
CA VAL A 761 -30.36 -23.37 7.28
C VAL A 761 -29.12 -22.93 6.48
N GLY A 762 -27.92 -23.13 7.03
CA GLY A 762 -26.63 -22.78 6.42
C GLY A 762 -26.07 -21.43 6.88
N GLN A 763 -24.78 -21.21 6.62
CA GLN A 763 -24.06 -20.01 7.07
C GLN A 763 -24.64 -18.75 6.43
N PRO A 764 -24.92 -17.67 7.19
CA PRO A 764 -25.22 -16.38 6.60
C PRO A 764 -24.05 -15.89 5.73
N VAL A 765 -24.37 -15.32 4.57
CA VAL A 765 -23.45 -14.68 3.65
C VAL A 765 -23.92 -13.25 3.41
N LEU A 766 -23.03 -12.29 3.62
CA LEU A 766 -23.34 -10.86 3.55
C LEU A 766 -22.75 -10.27 2.27
N ILE A 767 -23.61 -9.72 1.41
CA ILE A 767 -23.22 -9.10 0.13
C ILE A 767 -23.50 -7.59 0.20
N PRO A 768 -22.55 -6.76 0.65
CA PRO A 768 -22.60 -5.31 0.46
C PRO A 768 -22.65 -4.95 -1.04
N GLY A 769 -23.61 -4.11 -1.41
CA GLY A 769 -23.62 -3.46 -2.72
C GLY A 769 -22.81 -2.17 -2.71
N SER A 770 -23.53 -1.05 -2.65
CA SER A 770 -23.02 0.32 -2.61
C SER A 770 -24.08 1.20 -1.94
N MET A 771 -23.70 2.42 -1.53
CA MET A 771 -24.52 3.40 -0.81
C MET A 771 -25.84 3.87 -1.49
N GLY A 772 -26.21 3.27 -2.62
CA GLY A 772 -27.52 3.42 -3.24
C GLY A 772 -27.96 2.26 -4.12
N THR A 773 -27.37 1.07 -4.01
CA THR A 773 -27.92 -0.18 -4.57
C THR A 773 -28.51 -1.02 -3.44
N ALA A 774 -29.02 -2.22 -3.72
CA ALA A 774 -29.30 -3.17 -2.67
C ALA A 774 -28.01 -3.69 -2.00
N SER A 775 -28.14 -4.21 -0.79
CA SER A 775 -27.31 -5.30 -0.27
C SER A 775 -28.17 -6.58 -0.22
N TYR A 776 -27.54 -7.74 -0.13
CA TYR A 776 -28.23 -9.01 0.04
C TYR A 776 -27.69 -9.80 1.23
N ILE A 777 -28.57 -10.63 1.79
CA ILE A 777 -28.19 -11.76 2.63
C ILE A 777 -28.58 -13.06 1.93
N LEU A 778 -27.62 -13.98 1.88
CA LEU A 778 -27.73 -15.31 1.29
C LEU A 778 -27.41 -16.36 2.37
N ALA A 779 -27.73 -17.62 2.10
CA ALA A 779 -27.24 -18.75 2.88
C ALA A 779 -26.22 -19.57 2.08
N GLY A 780 -25.21 -20.10 2.77
CA GLY A 780 -24.26 -21.06 2.21
C GLY A 780 -24.91 -22.40 1.85
N THR A 781 -24.29 -23.17 0.96
CA THR A 781 -24.94 -24.31 0.31
C THR A 781 -24.02 -25.50 0.07
N GLU A 782 -24.62 -26.67 -0.12
CA GLU A 782 -23.95 -27.88 -0.58
C GLU A 782 -23.26 -27.69 -1.95
N GLY A 783 -23.82 -26.85 -2.83
CA GLY A 783 -23.18 -26.45 -4.08
C GLY A 783 -21.87 -25.69 -3.84
N ALA A 784 -21.82 -24.82 -2.83
CA ALA A 784 -20.61 -24.08 -2.46
C ALA A 784 -19.48 -25.04 -2.08
N MET A 785 -19.75 -26.02 -1.19
CA MET A 785 -18.76 -27.04 -0.81
C MET A 785 -18.28 -27.84 -2.03
N LYS A 786 -19.21 -28.32 -2.85
CA LYS A 786 -18.92 -29.22 -3.98
C LYS A 786 -18.18 -28.53 -5.13
N GLU A 787 -18.40 -27.26 -5.39
CA GLU A 787 -17.79 -26.55 -6.52
C GLU A 787 -16.68 -25.55 -6.16
N THR A 788 -16.71 -24.95 -4.96
CA THR A 788 -15.98 -23.70 -4.68
C THR A 788 -15.23 -23.65 -3.34
N PHE A 789 -15.06 -24.81 -2.68
CA PHE A 789 -14.50 -24.88 -1.33
C PHE A 789 -15.30 -24.00 -0.34
N GLY A 790 -16.63 -24.11 -0.38
CA GLY A 790 -17.53 -23.38 0.51
C GLY A 790 -17.41 -21.87 0.36
N SER A 791 -17.45 -21.34 -0.86
CA SER A 791 -17.17 -19.91 -1.13
C SER A 791 -18.16 -19.27 -2.10
N THR A 792 -18.25 -17.95 -2.08
CA THR A 792 -19.08 -17.16 -3.00
C THR A 792 -18.55 -15.72 -3.13
N CYS A 793 -19.26 -14.84 -3.86
CA CYS A 793 -18.92 -13.42 -4.01
C CYS A 793 -18.90 -12.64 -2.68
N HIS A 794 -18.25 -11.47 -2.65
CA HIS A 794 -18.24 -10.56 -1.49
C HIS A 794 -19.11 -9.32 -1.62
N GLY A 795 -19.54 -8.96 -2.83
CA GLY A 795 -20.22 -7.69 -3.06
C GLY A 795 -20.58 -7.49 -4.51
N ALA A 796 -20.83 -6.25 -4.90
CA ALA A 796 -21.01 -5.94 -6.32
C ALA A 796 -19.72 -6.15 -7.14
N GLY A 797 -18.56 -5.72 -6.63
CA GLY A 797 -17.36 -5.51 -7.46
C GLY A 797 -17.51 -4.30 -8.38
N ARG A 798 -16.40 -3.71 -8.81
CA ARG A 798 -16.42 -2.43 -9.55
C ARG A 798 -16.61 -2.63 -11.05
N VAL A 799 -17.23 -1.65 -11.72
CA VAL A 799 -17.17 -1.50 -13.20
C VAL A 799 -16.47 -0.20 -13.57
N LEU A 800 -16.68 0.83 -12.75
CA LEU A 800 -15.89 2.04 -12.74
C LEU A 800 -14.94 1.92 -11.56
N SER A 801 -13.66 2.06 -11.83
CA SER A 801 -12.70 2.61 -10.86
C SER A 801 -13.32 3.75 -10.03
N ARG A 802 -12.86 4.01 -8.80
CA ARG A 802 -13.30 5.24 -8.08
C ARG A 802 -13.07 6.49 -8.94
N LYS A 803 -12.05 6.43 -9.80
CA LYS A 803 -11.81 7.39 -10.85
C LYS A 803 -12.97 7.55 -11.82
N ALA A 804 -13.40 6.51 -12.52
CA ALA A 804 -14.52 6.62 -13.45
C ALA A 804 -15.86 6.78 -12.73
N ALA A 805 -15.94 6.48 -11.42
CA ALA A 805 -17.10 6.74 -10.58
C ALA A 805 -17.33 8.24 -10.39
N THR A 806 -16.41 8.98 -9.78
CA THR A 806 -16.54 10.44 -9.81
C THR A 806 -16.53 10.94 -11.26
N ARG A 807 -15.82 10.26 -12.18
CA ARG A 807 -15.91 10.50 -13.64
C ARG A 807 -17.16 9.91 -14.29
N GLN A 808 -18.26 9.88 -13.58
CA GLN A 808 -19.59 9.95 -14.18
C GLN A 808 -20.60 10.70 -13.31
N TYR A 809 -20.21 11.09 -12.09
CA TYR A 809 -21.14 11.41 -11.01
C TYR A 809 -20.65 12.59 -10.16
N ARG A 810 -21.49 13.61 -9.96
CA ARG A 810 -21.19 14.76 -9.10
C ARG A 810 -21.75 14.51 -7.70
N GLY A 811 -20.93 14.59 -6.66
CA GLY A 811 -21.26 14.05 -5.33
C GLY A 811 -22.47 14.68 -4.62
N ASP A 812 -22.68 15.98 -4.80
CA ASP A 812 -23.88 16.70 -4.36
C ASP A 812 -25.14 16.27 -5.14
N ARG A 813 -25.01 16.09 -6.46
CA ARG A 813 -26.07 15.54 -7.31
C ARG A 813 -26.41 14.11 -6.93
N ILE A 814 -25.44 13.23 -6.68
CA ILE A 814 -25.70 11.87 -6.19
C ILE A 814 -26.34 11.91 -4.82
N ARG A 815 -25.88 12.76 -3.90
CA ARG A 815 -26.53 12.95 -2.60
C ARG A 815 -27.99 13.38 -2.75
N GLN A 816 -28.30 14.24 -3.72
CA GLN A 816 -29.68 14.66 -4.01
C GLN A 816 -30.50 13.56 -4.72
N GLU A 817 -29.91 12.80 -5.66
CA GLU A 817 -30.57 11.66 -6.32
C GLU A 817 -30.86 10.53 -5.31
N LEU A 818 -29.95 10.28 -4.38
CA LEU A 818 -30.14 9.38 -3.24
C LEU A 818 -31.22 9.91 -2.29
N LEU A 819 -31.22 11.21 -1.95
CA LEU A 819 -32.25 11.82 -1.11
C LEU A 819 -33.64 11.77 -1.78
N ASN A 820 -33.72 12.01 -3.10
CA ASN A 820 -34.94 11.87 -3.90
C ASN A 820 -35.43 10.40 -3.94
N ARG A 821 -34.50 9.44 -3.97
CA ARG A 821 -34.78 8.00 -3.78
C ARG A 821 -35.02 7.62 -2.32
N GLY A 822 -34.97 8.57 -1.39
CA GLY A 822 -35.29 8.35 0.02
C GLY A 822 -34.16 7.76 0.85
N ILE A 823 -32.92 8.12 0.56
CA ILE A 823 -31.69 7.63 1.19
C ILE A 823 -30.90 8.83 1.74
N TYR A 824 -30.79 8.96 3.05
CA TYR A 824 -30.09 10.09 3.68
C TYR A 824 -28.60 9.80 3.89
N VAL A 825 -27.72 10.53 3.20
CA VAL A 825 -26.27 10.33 3.26
C VAL A 825 -25.57 11.40 4.11
N ARG A 826 -24.77 10.93 5.07
CA ARG A 826 -23.65 11.64 5.71
C ARG A 826 -22.35 11.00 5.25
N ALA A 827 -21.45 11.81 4.70
CA ALA A 827 -20.11 11.38 4.32
C ALA A 827 -19.08 12.41 4.79
N ALA A 828 -17.83 11.99 5.02
CA ALA A 828 -16.75 12.90 5.43
C ALA A 828 -16.45 13.98 4.38
N SER A 829 -16.70 13.69 3.10
CA SER A 829 -16.72 14.68 2.02
C SER A 829 -17.87 14.38 1.05
N MET A 830 -18.17 15.31 0.13
CA MET A 830 -19.13 15.03 -0.94
C MET A 830 -18.56 14.12 -2.03
N ARG A 831 -17.24 14.01 -2.20
CA ARG A 831 -16.68 13.23 -3.31
C ARG A 831 -16.57 11.73 -3.00
N VAL A 832 -16.62 11.30 -1.72
CA VAL A 832 -16.91 9.88 -1.43
C VAL A 832 -18.23 9.45 -2.06
N VAL A 833 -19.23 10.34 -2.01
CA VAL A 833 -20.58 10.15 -2.56
C VAL A 833 -20.57 10.09 -4.10
N ALA A 834 -19.42 10.34 -4.74
CA ALA A 834 -19.23 10.23 -6.18
C ALA A 834 -18.31 9.05 -6.56
N GLU A 835 -17.22 8.84 -5.81
CA GLU A 835 -16.33 7.66 -5.91
C GLU A 835 -17.08 6.34 -5.73
N GLU A 836 -18.17 6.39 -4.97
CA GLU A 836 -18.93 5.24 -4.49
C GLU A 836 -20.39 5.27 -4.97
N ALA A 837 -20.68 6.08 -5.99
CA ALA A 837 -22.00 6.22 -6.59
C ALA A 837 -22.51 4.87 -7.18
N PRO A 838 -23.83 4.61 -7.19
CA PRO A 838 -24.40 3.31 -7.58
C PRO A 838 -23.91 2.76 -8.92
N GLY A 839 -23.84 3.61 -9.96
CA GLY A 839 -23.39 3.20 -11.30
C GLY A 839 -21.88 2.98 -11.44
N ALA A 840 -21.11 3.13 -10.35
CA ALA A 840 -19.69 2.77 -10.31
C ALA A 840 -19.43 1.28 -10.12
N TYR A 841 -20.43 0.57 -9.64
CA TYR A 841 -20.37 -0.84 -9.29
C TYR A 841 -21.06 -1.71 -10.36
N LYS A 842 -20.76 -3.01 -10.38
CA LYS A 842 -21.56 -3.97 -11.14
C LYS A 842 -22.98 -3.95 -10.57
N ASN A 843 -23.97 -4.36 -11.35
CA ASN A 843 -25.29 -4.57 -10.75
C ASN A 843 -25.18 -5.74 -9.76
N VAL A 844 -25.30 -5.44 -8.47
CA VAL A 844 -25.26 -6.45 -7.39
C VAL A 844 -26.36 -7.50 -7.58
N ASP A 845 -27.52 -7.09 -8.10
CA ASP A 845 -28.63 -7.99 -8.43
C ASP A 845 -28.22 -9.04 -9.50
N ASN A 846 -27.33 -8.69 -10.46
CA ASN A 846 -26.77 -9.65 -11.43
C ASN A 846 -25.75 -10.59 -10.79
N VAL A 847 -24.84 -10.07 -9.96
CA VAL A 847 -23.82 -10.89 -9.28
C VAL A 847 -24.47 -11.93 -8.36
N VAL A 848 -25.45 -11.49 -7.57
CA VAL A 848 -26.25 -12.34 -6.69
C VAL A 848 -27.08 -13.35 -7.49
N LYS A 849 -27.68 -12.94 -8.61
CA LYS A 849 -28.36 -13.86 -9.54
C LYS A 849 -27.42 -14.97 -10.02
N VAL A 850 -26.19 -14.64 -10.44
CA VAL A 850 -25.23 -15.65 -10.94
C VAL A 850 -24.86 -16.67 -9.85
N VAL A 851 -24.56 -16.25 -8.62
CA VAL A 851 -24.25 -17.22 -7.55
C VAL A 851 -25.46 -18.04 -7.10
N SER A 852 -26.68 -17.49 -7.26
CA SER A 852 -27.93 -18.21 -7.03
C SER A 852 -28.28 -19.20 -8.14
N GLU A 853 -28.02 -18.87 -9.42
CA GLU A 853 -28.18 -19.81 -10.55
C GLU A 853 -27.07 -20.88 -10.57
N ALA A 854 -25.88 -20.56 -10.03
CA ALA A 854 -24.86 -21.57 -9.71
C ALA A 854 -25.27 -22.49 -8.57
N GLY A 855 -26.14 -22.05 -7.65
CA GLY A 855 -26.49 -22.79 -6.44
C GLY A 855 -25.37 -22.80 -5.39
N ILE A 856 -24.37 -21.91 -5.48
CA ILE A 856 -23.28 -21.74 -4.49
C ILE A 856 -23.66 -20.77 -3.37
N ALA A 857 -24.79 -20.08 -3.49
CA ALA A 857 -25.44 -19.37 -2.39
C ALA A 857 -26.95 -19.31 -2.62
N LYS A 858 -27.76 -19.51 -1.58
CA LYS A 858 -29.23 -19.46 -1.64
C LYS A 858 -29.71 -18.04 -1.31
N LEU A 859 -30.54 -17.44 -2.17
CA LEU A 859 -31.19 -16.15 -1.87
C LEU A 859 -32.05 -16.24 -0.60
N VAL A 860 -31.83 -15.36 0.38
CA VAL A 860 -32.65 -15.28 1.62
C VAL A 860 -33.45 -13.98 1.66
N ALA A 861 -32.77 -12.83 1.65
CA ALA A 861 -33.42 -11.53 1.64
C ALA A 861 -32.59 -10.45 0.94
N ARG A 862 -33.27 -9.37 0.55
CA ARG A 862 -32.72 -8.14 -0.04
C ARG A 862 -32.93 -6.99 0.92
N MET A 863 -31.94 -6.11 1.00
CA MET A 863 -31.97 -4.91 1.83
C MET A 863 -31.68 -3.69 0.97
N ARG A 864 -32.43 -2.60 1.17
CA ARG A 864 -32.14 -1.29 0.55
C ARG A 864 -31.65 -0.30 1.62
N PRO A 865 -30.63 0.53 1.35
CA PRO A 865 -30.28 1.61 2.26
C PRO A 865 -31.42 2.61 2.41
N ILE A 866 -31.53 3.18 3.62
CA ILE A 866 -32.33 4.38 3.92
C ILE A 866 -31.48 5.47 4.58
N GLY A 867 -30.35 5.09 5.17
CA GLY A 867 -29.36 5.99 5.75
C GLY A 867 -27.94 5.48 5.57
N VAL A 868 -26.99 6.37 5.30
CA VAL A 868 -25.58 6.01 5.06
C VAL A 868 -24.68 6.97 5.83
N ALA A 869 -23.80 6.43 6.68
CA ALA A 869 -22.67 7.13 7.30
C ALA A 869 -21.36 6.60 6.70
N LYS A 870 -20.56 7.46 6.05
CA LYS A 870 -19.38 7.03 5.29
C LYS A 870 -18.14 7.92 5.51
N GLY A 871 -16.98 7.29 5.67
CA GLY A 871 -15.69 7.98 5.80
C GLY A 871 -15.17 8.58 4.50
#